data_AF-A0AAN8P9P8-F1
#
_entry.id   AF-A0AAN8P9P8-F1
#
_cell.length_a   1.000
_cell.length_b   1.000
_cell.length_c   1.000
_cell.angle_alpha   90.00
_cell.angle_beta   90.00
_cell.angle_gamma   90.00
#
_symmetry.space_group_name_H-M   'P 1'
#
loop_
_entity.id
_entity.type
_entity.pdbx_description
1 polymer ?
#
loop_
_entity_poly.entity_id
_entity_poly.type
_entity_poly.pdbx_seq_one_letter_code
_entity_poly.pdbx_strand_id
1 'polypeptide(L)'
;MSFFLERDSVNINLLIPLIRKAELSRSEVQILTDILLTKHLDEVTDHFEWIEGRQDPVVKLKKQLAEKEKALTEEQEASQAFQNKLKELRSEYNSERARLTQACRQYDETILAKQGEIQNLHATNRHLIDSHVAEKQALTQKIQQLQAQVNDESLVIRKLQEDHNQTQNALQQELVNQGQQLEIHVGRLSEQLQEAQKNFEAQIHNKIQEADQLRASFNAELQKNRRYEEELRELREQQVQSQAKIKSLESRASQLKESNSHTQELLRQIEELQRTNKDLELRYDNSHKLEEEFKFEKNKLQKEVNEYTTKISKLQDDCESLRQECGKLLEKNEKMRTSKVDMETDFQRVKDENKCLISQVSAFTKVEREAQRLREENEILAAQVTAFTERPAADGRENGDSPYKEEKKQNINVEFINNETQNQTDGVYERMADELYKKDVQLEMLHSQLNGSESEIKRLTSEVANYKTEIPKLKLELQAQVNKNNDLRKKNWKAMEALAATEKNLEDNLRQTEKFIQVYEDWLAEFEKKAKNYVEQLTTGNESSTQSDSAQIEELENKNNQLQTLIVYYKTIIEDTEGMLKKLQSHIEQEEIRWRQQCEALEVQIQMQKDELAGLESAKAKLEAKVKELESKNVGEDQSVRQEYNELSEKCKNLSREIEILHTKLAGEEDKNKELNKEVVKLRSTVKFGQDAYVEENKKRLELEDEIKLLKNENIRDLPINSSGDFVAYEKGGFERQ
;
A
#
# COMPACT_ATOMS: atom_id res chain seq x y z
N MET A 1 -127.01 -26.18 -21.83
CA MET A 1 -127.34 -26.62 -23.20
C MET A 1 -126.86 -28.07 -23.27
N SER A 2 -127.72 -29.06 -23.04
CA SER A 2 -128.78 -29.53 -23.97
C SER A 2 -128.15 -30.17 -25.21
N PHE A 3 -128.37 -31.44 -25.54
CA PHE A 3 -129.57 -32.27 -25.32
C PHE A 3 -129.33 -33.57 -24.52
N PHE A 4 -130.44 -34.20 -24.09
CA PHE A 4 -130.49 -35.50 -23.44
C PHE A 4 -131.77 -36.23 -23.92
N LEU A 5 -131.67 -37.54 -24.22
CA LEU A 5 -132.75 -38.54 -24.37
C LEU A 5 -134.10 -38.10 -24.98
N GLU A 6 -134.37 -38.55 -26.20
CA GLU A 6 -135.70 -39.07 -26.51
C GLU A 6 -135.80 -40.54 -26.06
N ARG A 7 -137.00 -40.97 -25.65
CA ARG A 7 -137.29 -42.35 -25.25
C ARG A 7 -138.72 -42.68 -25.67
N ASP A 8 -138.90 -43.73 -26.47
CA ASP A 8 -140.22 -44.09 -27.00
C ASP A 8 -141.22 -44.46 -25.90
N SER A 9 -142.45 -43.96 -26.04
CA SER A 9 -143.59 -44.35 -25.22
C SER A 9 -144.74 -44.83 -26.12
N VAL A 10 -145.12 -46.10 -26.01
CA VAL A 10 -146.12 -46.73 -26.87
C VAL A 10 -147.51 -46.12 -26.63
N ASN A 11 -148.18 -45.72 -27.71
CA ASN A 11 -149.44 -44.99 -27.65
C ASN A 11 -150.62 -45.88 -27.22
N ILE A 12 -151.16 -45.61 -26.03
CA ILE A 12 -152.29 -46.33 -25.39
C ILE A 12 -153.51 -46.49 -26.32
N ASN A 13 -153.72 -45.55 -27.24
CA ASN A 13 -154.85 -45.60 -28.18
C ASN A 13 -154.79 -46.78 -29.16
N LEU A 14 -153.64 -47.46 -29.32
CA LEU A 14 -153.56 -48.72 -30.07
C LEU A 14 -153.94 -49.97 -29.26
N LEU A 15 -153.90 -49.94 -27.92
CA LEU A 15 -154.33 -51.10 -27.12
C LEU A 15 -155.86 -51.22 -27.05
N ILE A 16 -156.58 -50.11 -27.00
CA ILE A 16 -158.05 -50.09 -26.81
C ILE A 16 -158.80 -50.88 -27.91
N PRO A 17 -158.46 -50.77 -29.21
CA PRO A 17 -159.08 -51.60 -30.27
C PRO A 17 -158.72 -53.08 -30.20
N LEU A 18 -157.52 -53.42 -29.70
CA LEU A 18 -157.07 -54.81 -29.55
C LEU A 18 -157.82 -55.50 -28.41
N ILE A 19 -157.92 -54.86 -27.25
CA ILE A 19 -158.67 -55.37 -26.08
C ILE A 19 -160.16 -55.54 -26.45
N ARG A 20 -160.75 -54.61 -27.22
CA ARG A 20 -162.15 -54.74 -27.70
C ARG A 20 -162.38 -55.84 -28.73
N LYS A 21 -161.34 -56.50 -29.25
CA LYS A 21 -161.43 -57.63 -30.19
C LYS A 21 -160.89 -58.95 -29.62
N ALA A 22 -160.48 -58.98 -28.35
CA ALA A 22 -160.05 -60.20 -27.70
C ALA A 22 -161.26 -61.05 -27.27
N GLU A 23 -161.41 -62.24 -27.88
CA GLU A 23 -162.38 -63.25 -27.45
C GLU A 23 -161.87 -63.96 -26.17
N LEU A 24 -161.92 -63.25 -25.05
CA LEU A 24 -161.47 -63.74 -23.74
C LEU A 24 -162.29 -64.95 -23.30
N SER A 25 -161.61 -66.06 -22.99
CA SER A 25 -162.24 -67.25 -22.43
C SER A 25 -162.86 -66.98 -21.06
N ARG A 26 -163.80 -67.82 -20.61
CA ARG A 26 -164.44 -67.67 -19.29
C ARG A 26 -163.41 -67.68 -18.13
N SER A 27 -162.31 -68.40 -18.29
CA SER A 27 -161.15 -68.40 -17.39
C SER A 27 -160.40 -67.07 -17.40
N GLU A 28 -160.14 -66.48 -18.57
CA GLU A 28 -159.47 -65.18 -18.67
C GLU A 28 -160.37 -64.03 -18.20
N VAL A 29 -161.69 -64.11 -18.43
CA VAL A 29 -162.68 -63.19 -17.85
C VAL A 29 -162.71 -63.31 -16.33
N GLN A 30 -162.60 -64.53 -15.76
CA GLN A 30 -162.48 -64.70 -14.32
C GLN A 30 -161.16 -64.09 -13.80
N ILE A 31 -160.02 -64.36 -14.44
CA ILE A 31 -158.72 -63.78 -14.07
C ILE A 31 -158.75 -62.24 -14.17
N LEU A 32 -159.37 -61.67 -15.21
CA LEU A 32 -159.57 -60.23 -15.32
C LEU A 32 -160.53 -59.69 -14.24
N THR A 33 -161.56 -60.46 -13.86
CA THR A 33 -162.46 -60.11 -12.76
C THR A 33 -161.73 -60.13 -11.42
N ASP A 34 -160.90 -61.14 -11.16
CA ASP A 34 -160.12 -61.28 -9.94
C ASP A 34 -159.00 -60.22 -9.85
N ILE A 35 -158.34 -59.89 -10.97
CA ILE A 35 -157.38 -58.78 -11.05
C ILE A 35 -158.09 -57.42 -10.87
N LEU A 36 -159.27 -57.23 -11.47
CA LEU A 36 -160.04 -56.00 -11.29
C LEU A 36 -160.58 -55.87 -9.86
N LEU A 37 -161.02 -56.96 -9.22
CA LEU A 37 -161.42 -56.99 -7.80
C LEU A 37 -160.24 -56.77 -6.86
N THR A 38 -159.06 -57.34 -7.16
CA THR A 38 -157.82 -57.08 -6.42
C THR A 38 -157.43 -55.60 -6.54
N LYS A 39 -157.50 -55.03 -7.74
CA LYS A 39 -157.28 -53.59 -7.96
C LYS A 39 -158.36 -52.72 -7.27
N HIS A 40 -159.59 -53.22 -7.15
CA HIS A 40 -160.67 -52.59 -6.40
C HIS A 40 -160.49 -52.65 -4.87
N LEU A 41 -159.55 -53.47 -4.38
CA LEU A 41 -159.09 -53.54 -2.99
C LEU A 41 -157.83 -52.68 -2.78
N ASP A 42 -156.88 -52.67 -3.72
CA ASP A 42 -155.68 -51.81 -3.63
C ASP A 42 -156.01 -50.31 -3.69
N GLU A 43 -157.04 -49.91 -4.46
CA GLU A 43 -157.55 -48.54 -4.51
C GLU A 43 -158.24 -48.06 -3.21
N VAL A 44 -158.29 -48.90 -2.16
CA VAL A 44 -158.82 -48.54 -0.82
C VAL A 44 -157.71 -48.02 0.12
N THR A 45 -156.46 -47.91 -0.36
CA THR A 45 -155.31 -47.45 0.47
C THR A 45 -155.17 -45.91 0.57
N ASP A 46 -156.14 -45.14 0.10
CA ASP A 46 -156.12 -43.65 0.09
C ASP A 46 -157.23 -43.03 0.98
N HIS A 47 -157.66 -43.73 2.03
CA HIS A 47 -158.75 -43.30 2.93
C HIS A 47 -158.49 -43.51 4.44
N PHE A 48 -157.37 -42.98 4.94
CA PHE A 48 -157.12 -42.83 6.39
C PHE A 48 -157.24 -41.38 6.93
N GLU A 49 -157.91 -40.48 6.19
CA GLU A 49 -158.30 -39.14 6.67
C GLU A 49 -159.81 -39.00 7.01
N TRP A 50 -160.57 -40.11 7.17
CA TRP A 50 -162.02 -40.03 7.44
C TRP A 50 -162.44 -39.74 8.90
N ILE A 51 -161.49 -39.37 9.77
CA ILE A 51 -161.75 -39.00 11.17
C ILE A 51 -161.07 -37.67 11.56
N GLU A 52 -161.07 -36.66 10.68
CA GLU A 52 -160.90 -35.28 11.15
C GLU A 52 -161.69 -34.24 10.32
N GLY A 53 -162.92 -33.94 10.77
CA GLY A 53 -163.67 -32.73 10.43
C GLY A 53 -164.24 -32.60 9.01
N ARG A 54 -165.53 -32.27 8.88
CA ARG A 54 -166.15 -31.92 7.59
C ARG A 54 -165.49 -30.66 6.98
N GLN A 55 -164.51 -30.83 6.10
CA GLN A 55 -164.04 -29.76 5.22
C GLN A 55 -164.53 -30.01 3.79
N ASP A 56 -165.27 -29.02 3.28
CA ASP A 56 -165.70 -28.91 1.89
C ASP A 56 -164.48 -29.10 0.94
N PRO A 57 -164.58 -29.87 -0.17
CA PRO A 57 -163.53 -29.94 -1.19
C PRO A 57 -162.97 -28.57 -1.62
N VAL A 58 -163.80 -27.52 -1.64
CA VAL A 58 -163.39 -26.13 -1.90
C VAL A 58 -162.42 -25.61 -0.84
N VAL A 59 -162.52 -26.05 0.42
CA VAL A 59 -161.59 -25.69 1.51
C VAL A 59 -160.26 -26.44 1.36
N LYS A 60 -160.28 -27.75 1.04
CA LYS A 60 -159.01 -28.48 0.75
C LYS A 60 -158.30 -27.88 -0.47
N LEU A 61 -159.02 -27.54 -1.54
CA LEU A 61 -158.45 -26.85 -2.71
C LEU A 61 -157.91 -25.44 -2.38
N LYS A 62 -158.60 -24.66 -1.54
CA LYS A 62 -158.10 -23.35 -1.06
C LYS A 62 -156.83 -23.48 -0.21
N LYS A 63 -156.75 -24.50 0.66
CA LYS A 63 -155.54 -24.78 1.44
C LYS A 63 -154.37 -25.15 0.52
N GLN A 64 -154.59 -26.07 -0.42
CA GLN A 64 -153.57 -26.46 -1.41
C GLN A 64 -153.14 -25.28 -2.29
N LEU A 65 -154.07 -24.40 -2.69
CA LEU A 65 -153.75 -23.18 -3.43
C LEU A 65 -152.86 -22.25 -2.60
N ALA A 66 -153.23 -21.95 -1.34
CA ALA A 66 -152.44 -21.11 -0.45
C ALA A 66 -151.05 -21.71 -0.13
N GLU A 67 -150.94 -23.04 -0.02
CA GLU A 67 -149.66 -23.74 0.14
C GLU A 67 -148.79 -23.66 -1.13
N LYS A 68 -149.39 -23.71 -2.32
CA LYS A 68 -148.68 -23.50 -3.60
C LYS A 68 -148.31 -22.04 -3.84
N GLU A 69 -149.15 -21.09 -3.46
CA GLU A 69 -148.86 -19.66 -3.48
C GLU A 69 -147.71 -19.33 -2.53
N LYS A 70 -147.73 -19.88 -1.30
CA LYS A 70 -146.63 -19.75 -0.34
C LYS A 70 -145.32 -20.33 -0.89
N ALA A 71 -145.34 -21.56 -1.39
CA ALA A 71 -144.16 -22.20 -1.97
C ALA A 71 -143.64 -21.42 -3.20
N LEU A 72 -144.52 -20.82 -4.00
CA LEU A 72 -144.15 -19.94 -5.10
C LEU A 72 -143.50 -18.63 -4.61
N THR A 73 -144.00 -18.02 -3.52
CA THR A 73 -143.34 -16.85 -2.92
C THR A 73 -141.98 -17.20 -2.31
N GLU A 74 -141.85 -18.35 -1.63
CA GLU A 74 -140.58 -18.81 -1.06
C GLU A 74 -139.53 -19.10 -2.15
N GLU A 75 -139.94 -19.68 -3.29
CA GLU A 75 -139.07 -19.87 -4.46
C GLU A 75 -138.73 -18.55 -5.18
N GLN A 76 -139.66 -17.58 -5.23
CA GLN A 76 -139.39 -16.24 -5.76
C GLN A 76 -138.41 -15.47 -4.87
N GLU A 77 -138.54 -15.54 -3.55
CA GLU A 77 -137.61 -14.94 -2.59
C GLU A 77 -136.23 -15.61 -2.66
N ALA A 78 -136.16 -16.95 -2.73
CA ALA A 78 -134.92 -17.69 -2.92
C ALA A 78 -134.23 -17.31 -4.25
N SER A 79 -134.98 -17.27 -5.35
CA SER A 79 -134.49 -16.80 -6.66
C SER A 79 -133.99 -15.35 -6.59
N GLN A 80 -134.68 -14.47 -5.88
CA GLN A 80 -134.26 -13.08 -5.70
C GLN A 80 -133.00 -12.96 -4.84
N ALA A 81 -132.86 -13.80 -3.81
CA ALA A 81 -131.65 -13.89 -2.98
C ALA A 81 -130.45 -14.41 -3.78
N PHE A 82 -130.61 -15.47 -4.57
CA PHE A 82 -129.57 -15.97 -5.48
C PHE A 82 -129.17 -14.91 -6.53
N GLN A 83 -130.14 -14.20 -7.11
CA GLN A 83 -129.85 -13.09 -8.02
C GLN A 83 -129.07 -11.96 -7.33
N ASN A 84 -129.34 -11.66 -6.06
CA ASN A 84 -128.63 -10.63 -5.31
C ASN A 84 -127.21 -11.06 -4.95
N LYS A 85 -127.00 -12.27 -4.42
CA LYS A 85 -125.64 -12.81 -4.18
C LYS A 85 -124.84 -12.93 -5.49
N LEU A 86 -125.49 -13.20 -6.63
CA LEU A 86 -124.86 -13.21 -7.95
C LEU A 86 -124.53 -11.81 -8.49
N LYS A 87 -125.27 -10.75 -8.10
CA LYS A 87 -124.87 -9.35 -8.34
C LYS A 87 -123.67 -8.96 -7.45
N GLU A 88 -123.68 -9.35 -6.18
CA GLU A 88 -122.58 -9.12 -5.24
C GLU A 88 -121.29 -9.78 -5.73
N LEU A 89 -121.30 -11.08 -6.02
CA LEU A 89 -120.13 -11.81 -6.56
C LEU A 89 -119.61 -11.21 -7.86
N ARG A 90 -120.50 -10.69 -8.73
CA ARG A 90 -120.09 -9.94 -9.93
C ARG A 90 -119.46 -8.60 -9.60
N SER A 91 -119.90 -7.91 -8.54
CA SER A 91 -119.29 -6.65 -8.08
C SER A 91 -117.93 -6.90 -7.44
N GLU A 92 -117.85 -7.85 -6.51
CA GLU A 92 -116.63 -8.34 -5.86
C GLU A 92 -115.58 -8.74 -6.93
N TYR A 93 -115.93 -9.63 -7.86
CA TYR A 93 -115.06 -10.05 -8.97
C TYR A 93 -114.60 -8.87 -9.84
N ASN A 94 -115.47 -7.92 -10.17
CA ASN A 94 -115.08 -6.76 -10.96
C ASN A 94 -114.14 -5.82 -10.20
N SER A 95 -114.35 -5.64 -8.90
CA SER A 95 -113.48 -4.82 -8.04
C SER A 95 -112.09 -5.44 -7.87
N GLU A 96 -112.00 -6.75 -7.64
CA GLU A 96 -110.70 -7.42 -7.49
C GLU A 96 -109.98 -7.53 -8.84
N ARG A 97 -110.70 -7.77 -9.95
CA ARG A 97 -110.13 -7.70 -11.30
C ARG A 97 -109.57 -6.31 -11.62
N ALA A 98 -110.25 -5.24 -11.18
CA ALA A 98 -109.75 -3.87 -11.32
C ALA A 98 -108.51 -3.63 -10.44
N ARG A 99 -108.53 -4.10 -9.18
CA ARG A 99 -107.40 -4.00 -8.24
C ARG A 99 -106.15 -4.72 -8.75
N LEU A 100 -106.31 -5.94 -9.26
CA LEU A 100 -105.23 -6.71 -9.90
C LEU A 100 -104.72 -6.00 -11.17
N THR A 101 -105.61 -5.49 -12.02
CA THR A 101 -105.21 -4.74 -13.23
C THR A 101 -104.41 -3.47 -12.87
N GLN A 102 -104.78 -2.77 -11.79
CA GLN A 102 -104.04 -1.62 -11.29
C GLN A 102 -102.69 -2.02 -10.71
N ALA A 103 -102.62 -3.10 -9.93
CA ALA A 103 -101.37 -3.61 -9.38
C ALA A 103 -100.38 -4.03 -10.48
N CYS A 104 -100.85 -4.74 -11.51
CA CYS A 104 -100.03 -5.07 -12.68
C CYS A 104 -99.43 -3.82 -13.33
N ARG A 105 -100.23 -2.79 -13.60
CA ARG A 105 -99.74 -1.52 -14.17
C ARG A 105 -98.71 -0.84 -13.28
N GLN A 106 -98.91 -0.83 -11.97
CA GLN A 106 -97.93 -0.26 -11.02
C GLN A 106 -96.60 -1.04 -11.03
N TYR A 107 -96.64 -2.37 -11.18
CA TYR A 107 -95.43 -3.17 -11.38
C TYR A 107 -94.79 -2.90 -12.74
N ASP A 108 -95.57 -2.82 -13.84
CA ASP A 108 -95.06 -2.49 -15.17
C ASP A 108 -94.38 -1.11 -15.20
N GLU A 109 -95.01 -0.09 -14.63
CA GLU A 109 -94.45 1.27 -14.46
C GLU A 109 -93.17 1.25 -13.62
N THR A 110 -93.13 0.45 -12.54
CA THR A 110 -91.93 0.29 -11.69
C THR A 110 -90.79 -0.42 -12.44
N ILE A 111 -91.10 -1.45 -13.23
CA ILE A 111 -90.13 -2.18 -14.06
C ILE A 111 -89.56 -1.25 -15.14
N LEU A 112 -90.41 -0.48 -15.83
CA LEU A 112 -89.97 0.50 -16.83
C LEU A 112 -89.09 1.60 -16.21
N ALA A 113 -89.46 2.12 -15.03
CA ALA A 113 -88.64 3.08 -14.30
C ALA A 113 -87.26 2.51 -13.93
N LYS A 114 -87.21 1.28 -13.40
CA LYS A 114 -85.95 0.59 -13.08
C LYS A 114 -85.13 0.24 -14.32
N GLN A 115 -85.76 -0.07 -15.45
CA GLN A 115 -85.07 -0.32 -16.71
C GLN A 115 -84.46 0.97 -17.29
N GLY A 116 -85.14 2.12 -17.14
CA GLY A 116 -84.59 3.44 -17.45
C GLY A 116 -83.42 3.83 -16.54
N GLU A 117 -83.50 3.53 -15.23
CA GLU A 117 -82.40 3.73 -14.27
C GLU A 117 -81.17 2.90 -14.64
N ILE A 118 -81.35 1.62 -15.01
CA ILE A 118 -80.27 0.75 -15.50
C ILE A 118 -79.66 1.30 -16.80
N GLN A 119 -80.47 1.80 -17.74
CA GLN A 119 -79.98 2.43 -18.98
C GLN A 119 -79.15 3.69 -18.71
N ASN A 120 -79.61 4.54 -17.78
CA ASN A 120 -78.87 5.73 -17.35
C ASN A 120 -77.54 5.36 -16.68
N LEU A 121 -77.53 4.38 -15.77
CA LEU A 121 -76.32 3.88 -15.11
C LEU A 121 -75.33 3.24 -16.10
N HIS A 122 -75.84 2.52 -17.12
CA HIS A 122 -75.00 2.02 -18.21
C HIS A 122 -74.39 3.16 -19.04
N ALA A 123 -75.14 4.23 -19.32
CA ALA A 123 -74.63 5.39 -20.04
C ALA A 123 -73.56 6.14 -19.22
N THR A 124 -73.78 6.40 -17.92
CA THR A 124 -72.79 7.06 -17.06
C THR A 124 -71.54 6.22 -16.87
N ASN A 125 -71.67 4.90 -16.65
CA ASN A 125 -70.52 3.99 -16.56
C ASN A 125 -69.73 3.94 -17.87
N ARG A 126 -70.41 3.98 -19.03
CA ARG A 126 -69.73 4.04 -20.33
C ARG A 126 -68.94 5.35 -20.49
N HIS A 127 -69.54 6.50 -20.19
CA HIS A 127 -68.83 7.79 -20.23
C HIS A 127 -67.64 7.84 -19.26
N LEU A 128 -67.75 7.22 -18.07
CA LEU A 128 -66.65 7.12 -17.12
C LEU A 128 -65.51 6.24 -17.64
N ILE A 129 -65.83 5.09 -18.27
CA ILE A 129 -64.85 4.22 -18.93
C ILE A 129 -64.16 4.96 -20.08
N ASP A 130 -64.92 5.64 -20.94
CA ASP A 130 -64.39 6.39 -22.08
C ASP A 130 -63.46 7.55 -21.61
N SER A 131 -63.79 8.23 -20.49
CA SER A 131 -62.91 9.22 -19.85
C SER A 131 -61.62 8.60 -19.33
N HIS A 132 -61.71 7.54 -18.52
CA HIS A 132 -60.53 6.85 -17.98
C HIS A 132 -59.62 6.27 -19.08
N VAL A 133 -60.19 5.85 -20.22
CA VAL A 133 -59.43 5.42 -21.40
C VAL A 133 -58.70 6.61 -22.05
N ALA A 134 -59.36 7.76 -22.22
CA ALA A 134 -58.73 8.97 -22.74
C ALA A 134 -57.60 9.49 -21.82
N GLU A 135 -57.83 9.53 -20.51
CA GLU A 135 -56.83 9.90 -19.49
C GLU A 135 -55.63 8.94 -19.51
N LYS A 136 -55.88 7.63 -19.56
CA LYS A 136 -54.83 6.61 -19.70
C LYS A 136 -54.02 6.79 -20.99
N GLN A 137 -54.67 7.13 -22.10
CA GLN A 137 -53.98 7.41 -23.37
C GLN A 137 -53.11 8.68 -23.26
N ALA A 138 -53.63 9.76 -22.69
CA ALA A 138 -52.88 11.00 -22.49
C ALA A 138 -51.66 10.80 -21.57
N LEU A 139 -51.81 10.05 -20.47
CA LEU A 139 -50.70 9.68 -19.59
C LEU A 139 -49.68 8.78 -20.31
N THR A 140 -50.13 7.84 -21.14
CA THR A 140 -49.24 6.97 -21.94
C THR A 140 -48.43 7.78 -22.95
N GLN A 141 -49.05 8.74 -23.64
CA GLN A 141 -48.37 9.67 -24.54
C GLN A 141 -47.36 10.55 -23.78
N LYS A 142 -47.70 11.02 -22.57
CA LYS A 142 -46.77 11.82 -21.76
C LYS A 142 -45.57 11.00 -21.28
N ILE A 143 -45.76 9.74 -20.91
CA ILE A 143 -44.67 8.81 -20.58
C ILE A 143 -43.77 8.60 -21.81
N GLN A 144 -44.34 8.36 -23.00
CA GLN A 144 -43.57 8.22 -24.24
C GLN A 144 -42.76 9.49 -24.58
N GLN A 145 -43.34 10.68 -24.39
CA GLN A 145 -42.62 11.95 -24.58
C GLN A 145 -41.43 12.10 -23.62
N LEU A 146 -41.62 11.78 -22.34
CA LEU A 146 -40.54 11.83 -21.34
C LEU A 146 -39.47 10.78 -21.61
N GLN A 147 -39.85 9.58 -22.07
CA GLN A 147 -38.93 8.51 -22.47
C GLN A 147 -38.06 8.95 -23.67
N ALA A 148 -38.65 9.63 -24.66
CA ALA A 148 -37.92 10.20 -25.79
C ALA A 148 -36.92 11.29 -25.33
N GLN A 149 -37.38 12.24 -24.50
CA GLN A 149 -36.52 13.29 -23.96
C GLN A 149 -35.33 12.72 -23.16
N VAL A 150 -35.55 11.71 -22.31
CA VAL A 150 -34.48 11.04 -21.56
C VAL A 150 -33.50 10.30 -22.48
N ASN A 151 -33.96 9.74 -23.59
CA ASN A 151 -33.08 9.13 -24.60
C ASN A 151 -32.22 10.19 -25.32
N ASP A 152 -32.81 11.33 -25.68
CA ASP A 152 -32.09 12.46 -26.32
C ASP A 152 -31.06 13.07 -25.36
N GLU A 153 -31.42 13.32 -24.11
CA GLU A 153 -30.51 13.77 -23.06
C GLU A 153 -29.37 12.76 -22.82
N SER A 154 -29.67 11.45 -22.82
CA SER A 154 -28.65 10.40 -22.72
C SER A 154 -27.70 10.35 -23.92
N LEU A 155 -28.18 10.70 -25.12
CA LEU A 155 -27.37 10.78 -26.34
C LEU A 155 -26.46 12.03 -26.29
N VAL A 156 -26.96 13.17 -25.82
CA VAL A 156 -26.16 14.38 -25.57
C VAL A 156 -25.09 14.12 -24.51
N ILE A 157 -25.43 13.45 -23.40
CA ILE A 157 -24.45 13.08 -22.36
C ILE A 157 -23.35 12.18 -22.94
N ARG A 158 -23.70 11.15 -23.73
CA ARG A 158 -22.70 10.28 -24.38
C ARG A 158 -21.79 11.08 -25.30
N LYS A 159 -22.34 11.98 -26.12
CA LYS A 159 -21.53 12.82 -27.01
C LYS A 159 -20.58 13.73 -26.22
N LEU A 160 -21.05 14.36 -25.14
CA LEU A 160 -20.19 15.18 -24.27
C LEU A 160 -19.10 14.35 -23.59
N GLN A 161 -19.36 13.08 -23.26
CA GLN A 161 -18.33 12.14 -22.78
C GLN A 161 -17.32 11.76 -23.88
N GLU A 162 -17.76 11.54 -25.11
CA GLU A 162 -16.90 11.27 -26.26
C GLU A 162 -16.01 12.50 -26.60
N ASP A 163 -16.58 13.71 -26.59
CA ASP A 163 -15.86 14.97 -26.81
C ASP A 163 -14.87 15.26 -25.64
N HIS A 164 -15.25 14.94 -24.39
CA HIS A 164 -14.36 15.04 -23.23
C HIS A 164 -13.19 14.04 -23.30
N ASN A 165 -13.46 12.77 -23.64
CA ASN A 165 -12.42 11.76 -23.81
C ASN A 165 -11.46 12.11 -24.96
N GLN A 166 -11.97 12.64 -26.08
CA GLN A 166 -11.13 13.12 -27.18
C GLN A 166 -10.23 14.28 -26.77
N THR A 167 -10.77 15.29 -26.07
CA THR A 167 -9.98 16.45 -25.60
C THR A 167 -8.98 16.08 -24.50
N GLN A 168 -9.33 15.16 -23.59
CA GLN A 168 -8.40 14.59 -22.61
C GLN A 168 -7.27 13.80 -23.28
N ASN A 169 -7.57 12.96 -24.27
CA ASN A 169 -6.56 12.21 -25.02
C ASN A 169 -5.63 13.13 -25.81
N ALA A 170 -6.16 14.18 -26.45
CA ALA A 170 -5.36 15.17 -27.15
C ALA A 170 -4.41 15.93 -26.20
N LEU A 171 -4.90 16.35 -25.02
CA LEU A 171 -4.08 16.98 -23.98
C LEU A 171 -3.00 16.02 -23.45
N GLN A 172 -3.35 14.75 -23.22
CA GLN A 172 -2.41 13.72 -22.77
C GLN A 172 -1.33 13.43 -23.82
N GLN A 173 -1.69 13.42 -25.10
CA GLN A 173 -0.74 13.27 -26.20
C GLN A 173 0.18 14.49 -26.30
N GLU A 174 -0.35 15.71 -26.15
CA GLU A 174 0.46 16.92 -26.19
C GLU A 174 1.43 17.04 -25.00
N LEU A 175 1.01 16.63 -23.79
CA LEU A 175 1.91 16.51 -22.64
C LEU A 175 3.04 15.49 -22.88
N VAL A 176 2.76 14.37 -23.56
CA VAL A 176 3.78 13.39 -23.95
C VAL A 176 4.71 13.95 -25.04
N ASN A 177 4.18 14.66 -26.03
CA ASN A 177 4.99 15.34 -27.06
C ASN A 177 5.96 16.35 -26.42
N GLN A 178 5.46 17.19 -25.50
CA GLN A 178 6.27 18.18 -24.79
C GLN A 178 7.31 17.52 -23.89
N GLY A 179 6.95 16.44 -23.18
CA GLY A 179 7.90 15.61 -22.43
C GLY A 179 9.05 15.07 -23.29
N GLN A 180 8.73 14.50 -24.46
CA GLN A 180 9.73 14.01 -25.42
C GLN A 180 10.62 15.12 -25.98
N GLN A 181 10.06 16.30 -26.27
CA GLN A 181 10.86 17.45 -26.73
C GLN A 181 11.83 17.95 -25.65
N LEU A 182 11.39 17.98 -24.38
CA LEU A 182 12.24 18.32 -23.24
C LEU A 182 13.33 17.26 -23.00
N GLU A 183 12.98 15.97 -23.08
CA GLU A 183 13.94 14.86 -22.95
C GLU A 183 15.02 14.92 -24.05
N ILE A 184 14.63 15.15 -25.30
CA ILE A 184 15.57 15.38 -26.42
C ILE A 184 16.42 16.64 -26.18
N HIS A 185 15.87 17.71 -25.62
CA HIS A 185 16.63 18.93 -25.30
C HIS A 185 17.65 18.70 -24.17
N VAL A 186 17.27 17.97 -23.13
CA VAL A 186 18.18 17.56 -22.04
C VAL A 186 19.27 16.63 -22.57
N GLY A 187 18.94 15.71 -23.47
CA GLY A 187 19.90 14.87 -24.18
C GLY A 187 20.96 15.69 -24.92
N ARG A 188 20.55 16.64 -25.77
CA ARG A 188 21.48 17.53 -26.49
C ARG A 188 22.38 18.37 -25.56
N LEU A 189 21.82 18.91 -24.47
CA LEU A 189 22.61 19.65 -23.48
C LEU A 189 23.64 18.76 -22.77
N SER A 190 23.26 17.50 -22.48
CA SER A 190 24.14 16.52 -21.86
C SER A 190 25.27 16.08 -22.80
N GLU A 191 24.96 15.89 -24.09
CA GLU A 191 25.93 15.58 -25.14
C GLU A 191 26.91 16.74 -25.36
N GLN A 192 26.43 17.99 -25.39
CA GLN A 192 27.27 19.19 -25.45
C GLN A 192 28.17 19.33 -24.21
N LEU A 193 27.67 19.04 -23.01
CA LEU A 193 28.48 19.02 -21.79
C LEU A 193 29.55 17.93 -21.83
N GLN A 194 29.22 16.72 -22.31
CA GLN A 194 30.16 15.61 -22.43
C GLN A 194 31.25 15.90 -23.48
N GLU A 195 30.89 16.51 -24.62
CA GLU A 195 31.86 16.91 -25.63
C GLU A 195 32.76 18.05 -25.12
N ALA A 196 32.21 19.04 -24.40
CA ALA A 196 33.00 20.08 -23.74
C ALA A 196 33.98 19.50 -22.70
N GLN A 197 33.51 18.58 -21.84
CA GLN A 197 34.36 17.87 -20.87
C GLN A 197 35.51 17.13 -21.56
N LYS A 198 35.21 16.31 -22.58
CA LYS A 198 36.20 15.56 -23.35
C LYS A 198 37.23 16.49 -24.03
N ASN A 199 36.80 17.65 -24.51
CA ASN A 199 37.68 18.66 -25.10
C ASN A 199 38.60 19.31 -24.04
N PHE A 200 38.12 19.56 -22.82
CA PHE A 200 38.96 20.01 -21.70
C PHE A 200 39.93 18.92 -21.23
N GLU A 201 39.50 17.66 -21.12
CA GLU A 201 40.37 16.52 -20.80
C GLU A 201 41.52 16.39 -21.82
N ALA A 202 41.21 16.52 -23.12
CA ALA A 202 42.22 16.51 -24.19
C ALA A 202 43.20 17.69 -24.08
N GLN A 203 42.73 18.91 -23.76
CA GLN A 203 43.61 20.06 -23.53
C GLN A 203 44.51 19.86 -22.30
N ILE A 204 43.98 19.33 -21.20
CA ILE A 204 44.73 19.00 -19.98
C ILE A 204 45.79 17.94 -20.29
N HIS A 205 45.43 16.87 -21.02
CA HIS A 205 46.38 15.83 -21.42
C HIS A 205 47.52 16.37 -22.29
N ASN A 206 47.21 17.21 -23.28
CA ASN A 206 48.22 17.88 -24.11
C ASN A 206 49.15 18.78 -23.27
N LYS A 207 48.61 19.51 -22.28
CA LYS A 207 49.42 20.37 -21.39
C LYS A 207 50.29 19.58 -20.40
N ILE A 208 49.83 18.41 -19.95
CA ILE A 208 50.66 17.46 -19.20
C ILE A 208 51.80 16.94 -20.09
N GLN A 209 51.51 16.57 -21.34
CA GLN A 209 52.52 16.09 -22.28
C GLN A 209 53.58 17.16 -22.62
N GLU A 210 53.18 18.41 -22.82
CA GLU A 210 54.11 19.55 -22.95
C GLU A 210 54.99 19.71 -21.71
N ALA A 211 54.40 19.64 -20.50
CA ALA A 211 55.13 19.78 -19.25
C ALA A 211 56.14 18.64 -19.01
N ASP A 212 55.79 17.40 -19.37
CA ASP A 212 56.70 16.26 -19.24
C ASP A 212 57.79 16.26 -20.33
N GLN A 213 57.54 16.78 -21.54
CA GLN A 213 58.59 17.06 -22.52
C GLN A 213 59.59 18.11 -22.02
N LEU A 214 59.08 19.20 -21.42
CA LEU A 214 59.92 20.23 -20.79
C LEU A 214 60.75 19.66 -19.63
N ARG A 215 60.14 18.85 -18.76
CA ARG A 215 60.85 18.12 -17.67
C ARG A 215 61.91 17.18 -18.21
N ALA A 216 61.64 16.45 -19.29
CA ALA A 216 62.62 15.56 -19.92
C ALA A 216 63.82 16.34 -20.48
N SER A 217 63.58 17.48 -21.16
CA SER A 217 64.66 18.34 -21.66
C SER A 217 65.49 18.97 -20.53
N PHE A 218 64.84 19.45 -19.47
CA PHE A 218 65.52 20.01 -18.29
C PHE A 218 66.34 18.95 -17.54
N ASN A 219 65.83 17.72 -17.41
CA ASN A 219 66.57 16.60 -16.84
C ASN A 219 67.78 16.20 -17.71
N ALA A 220 67.68 16.28 -19.03
CA ALA A 220 68.82 16.05 -19.94
C ALA A 220 69.90 17.14 -19.78
N GLU A 221 69.50 18.41 -19.63
CA GLU A 221 70.44 19.51 -19.40
C GLU A 221 71.11 19.41 -18.01
N LEU A 222 70.36 19.01 -16.98
CA LEU A 222 70.91 18.66 -15.66
C LEU A 222 71.92 17.50 -15.75
N GLN A 223 71.70 16.49 -16.59
CA GLN A 223 72.69 15.43 -16.81
C GLN A 223 73.95 15.93 -17.50
N LYS A 224 73.86 16.86 -18.47
CA LYS A 224 75.05 17.51 -19.05
C LYS A 224 75.81 18.31 -18.01
N ASN A 225 75.12 19.14 -17.22
CA ASN A 225 75.75 19.93 -16.16
C ASN A 225 76.47 19.05 -15.13
N ARG A 226 75.88 17.93 -14.72
CA ARG A 226 76.58 16.95 -13.85
C ARG A 226 77.84 16.37 -14.49
N ARG A 227 77.85 16.11 -15.81
CA ARG A 227 79.07 15.69 -16.52
C ARG A 227 80.13 16.80 -16.53
N TYR A 228 79.74 18.04 -16.80
CA TYR A 228 80.65 19.18 -16.74
C TYR A 228 81.18 19.42 -15.32
N GLU A 229 80.39 19.18 -14.27
CA GLU A 229 80.85 19.22 -12.86
C GLU A 229 81.86 18.09 -12.55
N GLU A 230 81.65 16.89 -13.09
CA GLU A 230 82.57 15.75 -12.96
C GLU A 230 83.88 16.00 -13.74
N GLU A 231 83.80 16.47 -14.99
CA GLU A 231 84.96 16.89 -15.81
C GLU A 231 85.76 18.02 -15.12
N LEU A 232 85.08 19.00 -14.54
CA LEU A 232 85.72 20.07 -13.75
C LEU A 232 86.34 19.54 -12.44
N ARG A 233 85.78 18.48 -11.83
CA ARG A 233 86.37 17.80 -10.67
C ARG A 233 87.64 17.06 -11.07
N GLU A 234 87.61 16.27 -12.15
CA GLU A 234 88.78 15.56 -12.68
C GLU A 234 89.90 16.53 -13.06
N LEU A 235 89.59 17.62 -13.77
CA LEU A 235 90.58 18.65 -14.14
C LEU A 235 91.19 19.34 -12.91
N ARG A 236 90.39 19.61 -11.87
CA ARG A 236 90.91 20.14 -10.59
C ARG A 236 91.81 19.14 -9.87
N GLU A 237 91.47 17.85 -9.89
CA GLU A 237 92.33 16.83 -9.29
C GLU A 237 93.64 16.67 -10.06
N GLN A 238 93.60 16.61 -11.40
CA GLN A 238 94.78 16.62 -12.26
C GLN A 238 95.66 17.86 -12.01
N GLN A 239 95.05 19.04 -11.82
CA GLN A 239 95.76 20.26 -11.43
C GLN A 239 96.48 20.07 -10.09
N VAL A 240 95.80 19.58 -9.04
CA VAL A 240 96.39 19.33 -7.72
C VAL A 240 97.53 18.30 -7.79
N GLN A 241 97.34 17.19 -8.52
CA GLN A 241 98.38 16.17 -8.73
C GLN A 241 99.59 16.77 -9.48
N SER A 242 99.37 17.59 -10.51
CA SER A 242 100.45 18.27 -11.24
C SER A 242 101.22 19.25 -10.34
N GLN A 243 100.52 19.99 -9.48
CA GLN A 243 101.14 20.96 -8.58
C GLN A 243 101.87 20.30 -7.40
N ALA A 244 101.43 19.14 -6.94
CA ALA A 244 102.20 18.29 -6.02
C ALA A 244 103.49 17.77 -6.69
N LYS A 245 103.42 17.39 -7.97
CA LYS A 245 104.59 16.97 -8.76
C LYS A 245 105.59 18.12 -8.99
N ILE A 246 105.10 19.34 -9.21
CA ILE A 246 105.93 20.55 -9.26
C ILE A 246 106.65 20.76 -7.92
N LYS A 247 105.94 20.75 -6.78
CA LYS A 247 106.54 20.89 -5.44
C LYS A 247 107.62 19.83 -5.15
N SER A 248 107.40 18.59 -5.59
CA SER A 248 108.41 17.53 -5.47
C SER A 248 109.67 17.82 -6.31
N LEU A 249 109.51 18.36 -7.52
CA LEU A 249 110.62 18.78 -8.38
C LEU A 249 111.36 20.00 -7.82
N GLU A 250 110.65 20.97 -7.25
CA GLU A 250 111.23 22.15 -6.56
C GLU A 250 112.06 21.74 -5.34
N SER A 251 111.56 20.81 -4.53
CA SER A 251 112.30 20.22 -3.41
C SER A 251 113.57 19.51 -3.88
N ARG A 252 113.48 18.69 -4.95
CA ARG A 252 114.65 18.00 -5.51
C ARG A 252 115.66 18.95 -6.16
N ALA A 253 115.20 20.03 -6.80
CA ALA A 253 116.07 21.08 -7.33
C ALA A 253 116.81 21.82 -6.20
N SER A 254 116.14 22.03 -5.06
CA SER A 254 116.74 22.64 -3.86
C SER A 254 117.84 21.74 -3.27
N GLN A 255 117.58 20.43 -3.13
CA GLN A 255 118.58 19.44 -2.70
C GLN A 255 119.79 19.36 -3.66
N LEU A 256 119.56 19.43 -4.97
CA LEU A 256 120.64 19.47 -5.97
C LEU A 256 121.48 20.75 -5.87
N LYS A 257 120.85 21.90 -5.58
CA LYS A 257 121.55 23.17 -5.34
C LYS A 257 122.42 23.12 -4.09
N GLU A 258 121.90 22.53 -3.02
CA GLU A 258 122.62 22.32 -1.75
C GLU A 258 123.82 21.37 -1.95
N SER A 259 123.61 20.22 -2.59
CA SER A 259 124.67 19.28 -2.98
C SER A 259 125.76 19.93 -3.86
N ASN A 260 125.36 20.77 -4.82
CA ASN A 260 126.30 21.52 -5.66
C ASN A 260 127.12 22.53 -4.83
N SER A 261 126.53 23.20 -3.84
CA SER A 261 127.27 24.09 -2.94
C SER A 261 128.28 23.34 -2.06
N HIS A 262 127.93 22.13 -1.61
CA HIS A 262 128.88 21.25 -0.91
C HIS A 262 130.03 20.80 -1.83
N THR A 263 129.74 20.49 -3.09
CA THR A 263 130.77 20.17 -4.10
C THR A 263 131.70 21.36 -4.38
N GLN A 264 131.18 22.59 -4.37
CA GLN A 264 132.00 23.80 -4.51
C GLN A 264 132.92 24.04 -3.30
N GLU A 265 132.46 23.75 -2.08
CA GLU A 265 133.31 23.85 -0.89
C GLU A 265 134.40 22.75 -0.85
N LEU A 266 134.09 21.54 -1.32
CA LEU A 266 135.10 20.48 -1.51
C LEU A 266 136.15 20.87 -2.56
N LEU A 267 135.76 21.52 -3.66
CA LEU A 267 136.70 22.09 -4.63
C LEU A 267 137.58 23.18 -4.00
N ARG A 268 137.00 24.06 -3.17
CA ARG A 268 137.76 25.11 -2.45
C ARG A 268 138.82 24.49 -1.52
N GLN A 269 138.49 23.40 -0.82
CA GLN A 269 139.44 22.65 0.02
C GLN A 269 140.54 21.98 -0.79
N ILE A 270 140.24 21.48 -2.00
CA ILE A 270 141.26 20.91 -2.91
C ILE A 270 142.22 22.01 -3.42
N GLU A 271 141.72 23.20 -3.78
CA GLU A 271 142.60 24.33 -4.12
C GLU A 271 143.49 24.76 -2.95
N GLU A 272 142.95 24.77 -1.73
CA GLU A 272 143.66 25.14 -0.51
C GLU A 272 144.79 24.13 -0.20
N LEU A 273 144.51 22.83 -0.35
CA LEU A 273 145.52 21.76 -0.29
C LEU A 273 146.60 21.91 -1.38
N GLN A 274 146.21 22.17 -2.63
CA GLN A 274 147.16 22.40 -3.74
C GLN A 274 148.10 23.59 -3.47
N ARG A 275 147.60 24.67 -2.85
CA ARG A 275 148.44 25.79 -2.42
C ARG A 275 149.45 25.38 -1.35
N THR A 276 149.04 24.59 -0.35
CA THR A 276 149.98 24.09 0.68
C THR A 276 151.04 23.15 0.11
N ASN A 277 150.69 22.27 -0.84
CA ASN A 277 151.65 21.39 -1.50
C ASN A 277 152.71 22.18 -2.27
N LYS A 278 152.32 23.27 -2.93
CA LYS A 278 153.23 24.14 -3.67
C LYS A 278 154.19 24.94 -2.77
N ASP A 279 153.77 25.29 -1.56
CA ASP A 279 154.66 25.90 -0.55
C ASP A 279 155.68 24.88 0.00
N LEU A 280 155.28 23.61 0.12
CA LEU A 280 156.19 22.51 0.48
C LEU A 280 157.22 22.22 -0.62
N GLU A 281 156.83 22.22 -1.89
CA GLU A 281 157.74 22.11 -3.04
C GLU A 281 158.80 23.23 -3.03
N LEU A 282 158.39 24.50 -2.80
CA LEU A 282 159.32 25.63 -2.69
C LEU A 282 160.29 25.52 -1.50
N ARG A 283 159.86 24.92 -0.38
CA ARG A 283 160.74 24.63 0.77
C ARG A 283 161.74 23.51 0.45
N TYR A 284 161.30 22.47 -0.26
CA TYR A 284 162.16 21.38 -0.71
C TYR A 284 163.26 21.88 -1.66
N ASP A 285 162.91 22.64 -2.68
CA ASP A 285 163.87 23.22 -3.65
C ASP A 285 164.91 24.13 -2.97
N ASN A 286 164.52 24.90 -1.96
CA ASN A 286 165.45 25.74 -1.21
C ASN A 286 166.36 24.92 -0.29
N SER A 287 165.86 23.83 0.30
CA SER A 287 166.70 22.89 1.06
C SER A 287 167.72 22.18 0.16
N HIS A 288 167.35 21.80 -1.06
CA HIS A 288 168.26 21.15 -2.01
C HIS A 288 169.43 22.07 -2.42
N LYS A 289 169.17 23.36 -2.68
CA LYS A 289 170.21 24.34 -3.02
C LYS A 289 171.25 24.51 -1.92
N LEU A 290 170.80 24.61 -0.66
CA LEU A 290 171.69 24.62 0.51
C LEU A 290 172.55 23.35 0.60
N GLU A 291 172.00 22.18 0.26
CA GLU A 291 172.76 20.92 0.25
C GLU A 291 173.81 20.86 -0.87
N GLU A 292 173.56 21.49 -2.03
CA GLU A 292 174.55 21.63 -3.11
C GLU A 292 175.66 22.63 -2.75
N GLU A 293 175.35 23.74 -2.09
CA GLU A 293 176.35 24.68 -1.57
C GLU A 293 177.30 24.01 -0.56
N PHE A 294 176.76 23.21 0.39
CA PHE A 294 177.59 22.44 1.31
C PHE A 294 178.44 21.36 0.61
N LYS A 295 177.94 20.73 -0.48
CA LYS A 295 178.74 19.81 -1.31
C LYS A 295 179.89 20.53 -2.02
N PHE A 296 179.68 21.76 -2.49
CA PHE A 296 180.73 22.55 -3.14
C PHE A 296 181.86 22.92 -2.16
N GLU A 297 181.54 23.47 -1.00
CA GLU A 297 182.55 23.92 -0.03
C GLU A 297 183.33 22.73 0.58
N LYS A 298 182.66 21.58 0.78
CA LYS A 298 183.32 20.31 1.15
C LYS A 298 184.38 19.88 0.12
N ASN A 299 184.06 19.96 -1.17
CA ASN A 299 184.99 19.57 -2.25
C ASN A 299 186.20 20.51 -2.37
N LYS A 300 186.04 21.79 -2.00
CA LYS A 300 187.12 22.78 -1.95
C LYS A 300 188.09 22.48 -0.80
N LEU A 301 187.59 22.33 0.43
CA LEU A 301 188.41 21.96 1.59
C LEU A 301 189.16 20.64 1.39
N GLN A 302 188.53 19.66 0.71
CA GLN A 302 189.16 18.38 0.38
C GLN A 302 190.38 18.51 -0.55
N LYS A 303 190.45 19.54 -1.41
CA LYS A 303 191.65 19.81 -2.23
C LYS A 303 192.79 20.39 -1.39
N GLU A 304 192.49 21.36 -0.54
CA GLU A 304 193.49 22.02 0.31
C GLU A 304 194.18 21.00 1.24
N VAL A 305 193.42 20.07 1.84
CA VAL A 305 193.97 18.96 2.65
C VAL A 305 194.95 18.09 1.85
N ASN A 306 194.65 17.80 0.57
CA ASN A 306 195.52 16.98 -0.27
C ASN A 306 196.85 17.68 -0.63
N GLU A 307 196.83 19.01 -0.80
CA GLU A 307 198.04 19.82 -1.06
C GLU A 307 198.96 19.91 0.17
N TYR A 308 198.40 20.05 1.38
CA TYR A 308 199.20 20.01 2.61
C TYR A 308 199.80 18.62 2.85
N THR A 309 199.05 17.56 2.54
CA THR A 309 199.54 16.17 2.63
C THR A 309 200.75 15.92 1.72
N THR A 310 200.74 16.45 0.49
CA THR A 310 201.90 16.33 -0.43
C THR A 310 203.11 17.19 -0.05
N LYS A 311 202.93 18.26 0.73
CA LYS A 311 204.04 19.04 1.30
C LYS A 311 204.72 18.32 2.48
N ILE A 312 203.94 17.67 3.34
CA ILE A 312 204.47 16.92 4.49
C ILE A 312 205.38 15.77 4.04
N SER A 313 204.97 15.01 3.02
CA SER A 313 205.78 13.89 2.49
C SER A 313 207.20 14.31 2.10
N LYS A 314 207.38 15.44 1.41
CA LYS A 314 208.70 15.90 0.95
C LYS A 314 209.61 16.34 2.10
N LEU A 315 209.04 16.94 3.14
CA LEU A 315 209.78 17.36 4.33
C LEU A 315 210.26 16.17 5.19
N GLN A 316 209.65 14.99 5.05
CA GLN A 316 210.18 13.77 5.67
C GLN A 316 211.44 13.27 4.95
N ASP A 317 211.42 13.23 3.61
CA ASP A 317 212.57 12.78 2.80
C ASP A 317 213.83 13.63 3.07
N ASP A 318 213.68 14.96 3.14
CA ASP A 318 214.78 15.89 3.43
C ASP A 318 215.38 15.70 4.84
N CYS A 319 214.55 15.38 5.84
CA CYS A 319 215.00 15.11 7.21
C CYS A 319 215.84 13.83 7.33
N GLU A 320 215.63 12.85 6.45
CA GLU A 320 216.31 11.55 6.50
C GLU A 320 217.74 11.63 5.93
N SER A 321 217.96 12.47 4.90
CA SER A 321 219.31 12.77 4.37
C SER A 321 220.20 13.45 5.42
N LEU A 322 219.70 14.49 6.09
CA LEU A 322 220.49 15.27 7.06
C LEU A 322 220.93 14.44 8.29
N ARG A 323 220.20 13.37 8.63
CA ARG A 323 220.60 12.42 9.68
C ARG A 323 221.87 11.64 9.35
N GLN A 324 222.09 11.26 8.09
CA GLN A 324 223.30 10.52 7.71
C GLN A 324 224.56 11.40 7.74
N GLU A 325 224.44 12.70 7.48
CA GLU A 325 225.58 13.61 7.47
C GLU A 325 226.08 13.94 8.88
N CYS A 326 225.17 14.10 9.85
CA CYS A 326 225.53 14.30 11.26
C CYS A 326 226.38 13.16 11.85
N GLY A 327 226.21 11.93 11.38
CA GLY A 327 227.00 10.77 11.85
C GLY A 327 228.50 10.91 11.59
N LYS A 328 228.90 11.54 10.47
CA LYS A 328 230.31 11.65 10.04
C LYS A 328 231.12 12.71 10.79
N LEU A 329 230.47 13.56 11.59
CA LEU A 329 231.11 14.67 12.33
C LEU A 329 231.30 14.40 13.83
N LEU A 330 230.68 13.33 14.36
CA LEU A 330 230.81 12.92 15.77
C LEU A 330 232.19 12.30 16.06
N GLU A 331 232.60 11.29 15.28
CA GLU A 331 233.88 10.57 15.45
C GLU A 331 235.12 11.50 15.32
N LYS A 332 234.98 12.63 14.62
CA LYS A 332 236.03 13.64 14.47
C LYS A 332 236.20 14.54 15.70
N ASN A 333 235.21 14.61 16.60
CA ASN A 333 235.24 15.48 17.79
C ASN A 333 235.84 14.80 19.03
N GLU A 334 235.72 13.48 19.18
CA GLU A 334 236.28 12.77 20.35
C GLU A 334 237.82 12.87 20.42
N LYS A 335 238.51 12.89 19.26
CA LYS A 335 239.98 13.03 19.18
C LYS A 335 240.55 14.38 19.64
N MET A 336 239.71 15.38 19.89
CA MET A 336 240.12 16.69 20.40
C MET A 336 239.54 16.99 21.80
N ARG A 337 238.61 16.18 22.30
CA ARG A 337 237.93 16.42 23.58
C ARG A 337 238.69 15.82 24.75
N THR A 338 239.85 16.43 25.02
CA THR A 338 240.56 16.49 26.32
C THR A 338 241.30 15.23 26.78
N SER A 339 242.60 15.22 27.10
CA SER A 339 243.69 16.23 26.92
C SER A 339 243.44 17.61 27.54
N LYS A 340 242.71 17.65 28.66
CA LYS A 340 242.33 18.87 29.41
C LYS A 340 241.72 18.55 30.79
N VAL A 341 241.29 17.30 31.02
CA VAL A 341 240.86 16.84 32.36
C VAL A 341 242.03 16.81 33.34
N ASP A 342 243.26 16.72 32.81
CA ASP A 342 244.54 16.68 33.53
C ASP A 342 244.97 18.00 34.20
N MET A 343 244.10 19.02 34.27
CA MET A 343 244.40 20.30 34.96
C MET A 343 243.31 20.84 35.90
N GLU A 344 242.04 20.45 35.76
CA GLU A 344 240.96 21.00 36.62
C GLU A 344 240.71 20.15 37.90
N THR A 345 241.28 18.95 37.97
CA THR A 345 241.15 18.03 39.12
C THR A 345 242.17 18.29 40.24
N ASP A 346 243.17 19.14 40.02
CA ASP A 346 244.10 19.59 41.07
C ASP A 346 243.52 20.71 41.95
N PHE A 347 242.43 21.38 41.53
CA PHE A 347 241.81 22.45 42.33
C PHE A 347 240.61 21.97 43.17
N GLN A 348 239.77 21.07 42.65
CA GLN A 348 238.57 20.64 43.37
C GLN A 348 238.83 19.62 44.50
N ARG A 349 240.10 19.20 44.70
CA ARG A 349 240.57 18.45 45.88
C ARG A 349 240.58 19.28 47.19
N VAL A 350 240.23 20.57 47.14
CA VAL A 350 240.23 21.47 48.30
C VAL A 350 238.89 22.23 48.43
N LYS A 351 237.77 21.56 48.12
CA LYS A 351 236.41 22.05 48.48
C LYS A 351 235.53 21.00 49.19
N ASP A 352 236.11 19.93 49.70
CA ASP A 352 235.37 18.77 50.23
C ASP A 352 234.65 19.00 51.59
N GLU A 353 234.93 20.08 52.34
CA GLU A 353 234.62 20.06 53.79
C GLU A 353 233.19 20.57 54.29
N ASN A 354 232.11 20.85 53.48
CA ASN A 354 230.70 21.30 53.94
C ASN A 354 229.42 21.21 52.89
N LYS A 355 228.01 20.91 52.94
CA LYS A 355 226.78 20.01 53.47
C LYS A 355 225.23 20.44 52.96
N CYS A 356 223.87 19.96 52.95
CA CYS A 356 222.81 18.74 52.91
C CYS A 356 221.13 19.00 52.79
N LEU A 357 220.06 18.05 52.54
CA LEU A 357 218.43 17.95 52.75
C LEU A 357 217.26 17.77 51.55
N ILE A 358 215.83 17.48 51.46
CA ILE A 358 214.46 16.89 52.10
C ILE A 358 212.99 16.82 51.22
N SER A 359 211.75 16.09 51.46
CA SER A 359 210.37 15.91 50.60
C SER A 359 208.85 15.26 51.03
N GLN A 360 207.59 15.34 50.29
CA GLN A 360 206.25 14.42 50.05
C GLN A 360 204.58 14.62 50.36
N VAL A 361 203.47 13.99 49.65
CA VAL A 361 201.93 13.50 49.98
C VAL A 361 200.42 13.86 49.24
N SER A 362 199.21 13.05 49.11
CA SER A 362 197.61 13.35 48.86
C SER A 362 196.36 12.32 48.26
N ALA A 363 194.91 12.44 48.36
CA ALA A 363 193.61 11.93 47.48
C ALA A 363 191.98 11.53 47.93
N PHE A 364 190.82 11.45 47.05
CA PHE A 364 189.38 10.64 46.91
C PHE A 364 187.71 11.00 47.14
N THR A 365 186.54 10.44 46.45
CA THR A 365 184.89 10.67 46.53
C THR A 365 183.62 9.81 45.77
N LYS A 366 182.17 9.76 46.05
CA LYS A 366 180.78 9.30 45.25
C LYS A 366 179.23 9.12 45.94
N VAL A 367 177.87 8.72 45.56
CA VAL A 367 176.61 8.76 44.51
C VAL A 367 175.08 7.95 44.70
N GLU A 368 173.76 8.26 44.12
CA GLU A 368 172.30 7.50 43.78
C GLU A 368 170.73 7.64 44.48
N ARG A 369 169.34 7.24 44.21
CA ARG A 369 168.09 6.95 43.16
C ARG A 369 166.45 6.52 43.55
N GLU A 370 165.28 6.56 42.69
CA GLU A 370 163.76 5.89 42.46
C GLU A 370 162.21 6.11 43.14
N ALA A 371 160.80 5.71 42.89
CA ALA A 371 159.61 5.08 41.95
C ALA A 371 157.91 5.08 42.33
N GLN A 372 156.74 4.61 41.58
CA GLN A 372 155.10 4.62 41.88
C GLN A 372 153.78 3.85 41.04
N ARG A 373 152.35 3.75 41.37
CA ARG A 373 151.01 3.09 40.64
C ARG A 373 149.33 3.45 40.83
N LEU A 374 148.18 2.67 40.43
CA LEU A 374 146.56 2.94 40.20
C LEU A 374 145.23 1.87 40.40
N ARG A 375 143.83 2.02 40.00
CA ARG A 375 142.41 1.23 40.28
C ARG A 375 140.98 1.27 39.34
N GLU A 376 139.70 0.60 39.56
CA GLU A 376 138.35 0.35 38.68
C GLU A 376 136.80 -0.16 39.22
N GLU A 377 135.52 -0.32 38.53
CA GLU A 377 134.02 -0.90 38.93
C GLU A 377 132.59 -1.01 37.96
N ASN A 378 131.32 -1.70 38.20
CA ASN A 378 129.87 -1.80 37.40
C ASN A 378 128.38 -2.34 38.06
N GLU A 379 127.01 -2.74 37.69
CA GLU A 379 125.88 -3.41 36.69
C GLU A 379 124.19 -3.15 36.90
N ILE A 380 122.87 -3.69 36.56
CA ILE A 380 121.85 -4.75 35.83
C ILE A 380 120.13 -4.58 35.69
N LEU A 381 119.11 -5.47 35.16
CA LEU A 381 117.49 -5.43 34.91
C LEU A 381 116.52 -6.78 34.62
N ALA A 382 115.24 -6.85 33.99
CA ALA A 382 114.28 -8.08 33.66
C ALA A 382 112.90 -7.86 32.79
N ALA A 383 111.81 -8.69 32.36
CA ALA A 383 111.32 -10.12 31.90
C ALA A 383 109.74 -10.34 31.40
N GLN A 384 109.20 -11.42 30.65
CA GLN A 384 107.71 -11.74 30.16
C GLN A 384 107.34 -13.22 29.47
N VAL A 385 106.23 -13.89 28.85
CA VAL A 385 104.72 -13.89 28.31
C VAL A 385 103.99 -15.34 27.94
N THR A 386 102.64 -15.58 27.56
CA THR A 386 101.95 -16.79 26.77
C THR A 386 100.34 -16.89 26.42
N ALA A 387 99.72 -17.87 25.61
CA ALA A 387 98.26 -17.97 25.06
C ALA A 387 97.61 -19.35 24.46
N PHE A 388 96.28 -19.49 24.02
CA PHE A 388 95.58 -20.68 23.27
C PHE A 388 94.03 -20.62 22.73
N THR A 389 93.44 -21.57 21.87
CA THR A 389 91.97 -22.13 21.71
C THR A 389 91.14 -22.20 20.31
N GLU A 390 90.19 -23.19 20.00
CA GLU A 390 89.21 -23.31 18.79
C GLU A 390 87.93 -24.33 18.80
N ARG A 391 86.77 -24.06 18.08
CA ARG A 391 85.64 -24.91 17.39
C ARG A 391 84.57 -25.89 18.10
N PRO A 392 83.54 -26.59 17.46
CA PRO A 392 82.27 -26.21 16.68
C PRO A 392 80.91 -27.09 16.77
N ALA A 393 79.78 -26.68 16.10
CA ALA A 393 78.61 -27.42 15.43
C ALA A 393 77.26 -27.94 16.11
N ALA A 394 76.04 -27.68 15.52
CA ALA A 394 74.66 -28.26 15.82
C ALA A 394 73.48 -27.86 14.83
N ASP A 395 72.29 -28.56 14.77
CA ASP A 395 71.01 -28.23 13.97
C ASP A 395 69.70 -29.08 14.27
N GLY A 396 68.45 -28.64 13.89
CA GLY A 396 67.33 -29.47 13.31
C GLY A 396 65.82 -29.52 13.84
N ARG A 397 64.82 -28.93 13.10
CA ARG A 397 63.37 -29.38 12.83
C ARG A 397 62.23 -29.32 13.92
N GLU A 398 60.86 -29.53 13.78
CA GLU A 398 59.66 -29.45 12.82
C GLU A 398 58.32 -29.92 13.57
N ASN A 399 57.01 -29.97 13.18
CA ASN A 399 55.97 -29.29 12.30
C ASN A 399 54.47 -29.82 12.57
N GLY A 400 53.35 -29.14 12.17
CA GLY A 400 51.89 -29.61 12.17
C GLY A 400 50.78 -28.54 12.51
N ASP A 401 49.41 -28.68 12.48
CA ASP A 401 48.35 -29.54 11.81
C ASP A 401 46.86 -28.99 12.00
N SER A 402 45.74 -29.54 11.43
CA SER A 402 44.28 -29.07 11.52
C SER A 402 43.17 -30.10 11.05
N PRO A 403 41.87 -29.87 10.59
CA PRO A 403 40.76 -28.84 10.71
C PRO A 403 39.22 -29.33 10.76
N TYR A 404 38.21 -28.39 10.78
CA TYR A 404 36.80 -28.35 10.18
C TYR A 404 35.41 -28.83 10.80
N LYS A 405 34.37 -27.95 10.66
CA LYS A 405 32.85 -28.10 10.52
C LYS A 405 31.80 -27.73 11.67
N GLU A 406 30.49 -27.65 11.35
CA GLU A 406 29.39 -26.77 11.90
C GLU A 406 28.23 -27.46 12.73
N GLU A 407 27.01 -26.95 13.15
CA GLU A 407 26.14 -25.74 12.95
C GLU A 407 24.90 -25.60 13.95
N LYS A 408 24.10 -24.49 13.88
CA LYS A 408 22.60 -24.30 14.13
C LYS A 408 21.92 -23.90 15.49
N LYS A 409 20.56 -23.67 15.45
CA LYS A 409 19.66 -22.86 16.35
C LYS A 409 18.40 -23.63 16.95
N GLN A 410 17.41 -22.92 17.52
CA GLN A 410 16.09 -23.34 18.10
C GLN A 410 15.03 -22.17 18.05
N ASN A 411 13.73 -22.19 18.41
CA ASN A 411 12.58 -23.16 18.60
C ASN A 411 11.27 -22.35 19.04
N ILE A 412 10.13 -22.99 19.44
CA ILE A 412 8.95 -22.45 20.23
C ILE A 412 7.89 -21.57 19.45
N ASN A 413 6.54 -21.53 19.65
CA ASN A 413 5.53 -22.17 20.56
C ASN A 413 4.16 -22.58 19.87
N VAL A 414 2.95 -22.39 20.47
CA VAL A 414 1.59 -22.81 19.95
C VAL A 414 0.63 -21.61 19.65
N GLU A 415 -0.66 -21.38 20.05
CA GLU A 415 -1.67 -21.83 21.06
C GLU A 415 -3.15 -21.58 20.56
N PHE A 416 -4.23 -22.14 21.17
CA PHE A 416 -5.67 -21.96 20.76
C PHE A 416 -6.74 -22.44 21.82
N ILE A 417 -8.02 -21.98 21.81
CA ILE A 417 -9.25 -22.65 22.42
C ILE A 417 -10.65 -22.08 21.98
N ASN A 418 -11.74 -22.90 22.02
CA ASN A 418 -13.20 -22.60 21.85
C ASN A 418 -14.09 -23.69 22.58
N ASN A 419 -15.43 -23.99 22.51
CA ASN A 419 -16.63 -23.71 21.65
C ASN A 419 -17.99 -24.21 22.32
N GLU A 420 -19.18 -24.09 21.65
CA GLU A 420 -20.43 -24.93 21.70
C GLU A 420 -21.75 -24.55 22.49
N THR A 421 -22.76 -25.46 22.54
CA THR A 421 -24.19 -25.18 22.13
C THR A 421 -25.34 -25.99 22.81
N GLN A 422 -26.57 -25.43 22.81
CA GLN A 422 -27.95 -26.03 22.68
C GLN A 422 -28.50 -27.18 23.59
N ASN A 423 -29.81 -27.11 23.95
CA ASN A 423 -30.72 -28.28 24.04
C ASN A 423 -32.24 -27.92 24.15
N GLN A 424 -33.16 -28.86 23.85
CA GLN A 424 -34.62 -28.66 23.70
C GLN A 424 -35.42 -29.99 23.89
N THR A 425 -36.73 -30.10 24.21
CA THR A 425 -37.74 -29.31 24.98
C THR A 425 -39.03 -30.16 25.14
N ASP A 426 -39.57 -30.34 26.35
CA ASP A 426 -40.79 -31.13 26.65
C ASP A 426 -42.11 -30.33 26.68
N GLY A 427 -43.26 -31.00 26.58
CA GLY A 427 -44.60 -30.42 26.86
C GLY A 427 -45.57 -30.32 25.67
N VAL A 428 -45.80 -31.41 24.93
CA VAL A 428 -46.54 -31.41 23.64
C VAL A 428 -48.07 -31.28 23.79
N TYR A 429 -48.66 -31.81 24.87
CA TYR A 429 -50.13 -31.96 24.97
C TYR A 429 -50.85 -30.79 25.63
N GLU A 430 -50.21 -30.10 26.57
CA GLU A 430 -50.73 -28.88 27.18
C GLU A 430 -50.83 -27.75 26.15
N ARG A 431 -49.91 -27.73 25.16
CA ARG A 431 -49.90 -26.79 24.02
C ARG A 431 -51.21 -26.73 23.24
N MET A 432 -51.96 -27.82 23.07
CA MET A 432 -52.98 -27.91 22.02
C MET A 432 -54.35 -27.30 22.41
N ALA A 433 -54.70 -27.31 23.70
CA ALA A 433 -55.86 -26.57 24.21
C ALA A 433 -55.54 -25.07 24.33
N ASP A 434 -54.32 -24.79 24.80
CA ASP A 434 -53.72 -23.46 24.83
C ASP A 434 -53.63 -22.84 23.42
N GLU A 435 -53.39 -23.65 22.39
CA GLU A 435 -53.37 -23.22 20.99
C GLU A 435 -54.71 -22.61 20.58
N LEU A 436 -55.85 -23.27 20.79
CA LEU A 436 -57.15 -22.76 20.29
C LEU A 436 -57.51 -21.39 20.87
N TYR A 437 -57.35 -21.20 22.18
CA TYR A 437 -57.54 -19.88 22.80
C TYR A 437 -56.50 -18.86 22.28
N LYS A 438 -55.26 -19.29 22.03
CA LYS A 438 -54.27 -18.46 21.34
C LYS A 438 -54.64 -18.17 19.88
N LYS A 439 -55.50 -18.94 19.19
CA LYS A 439 -55.87 -18.68 17.78
C LYS A 439 -56.88 -17.55 17.69
N ASP A 440 -57.90 -17.55 18.55
CA ASP A 440 -58.83 -16.42 18.73
C ASP A 440 -58.12 -15.15 19.22
N VAL A 441 -57.27 -15.26 20.25
CA VAL A 441 -56.45 -14.14 20.72
C VAL A 441 -55.46 -13.69 19.63
N GLN A 442 -54.92 -14.61 18.83
CA GLN A 442 -54.12 -14.24 17.66
C GLN A 442 -55.00 -13.54 16.61
N LEU A 443 -56.26 -13.94 16.35
CA LEU A 443 -57.17 -13.23 15.41
C LEU A 443 -57.39 -11.77 15.79
N GLU A 444 -57.70 -11.49 17.06
CA GLU A 444 -57.90 -10.11 17.53
C GLU A 444 -56.58 -9.33 17.65
N MET A 445 -55.48 -10.02 17.97
CA MET A 445 -54.13 -9.50 17.81
C MET A 445 -53.89 -9.10 16.35
N LEU A 446 -54.18 -9.95 15.35
CA LEU A 446 -54.00 -9.61 13.93
C LEU A 446 -54.79 -8.35 13.58
N HIS A 447 -56.05 -8.25 14.01
CA HIS A 447 -56.90 -7.16 13.54
C HIS A 447 -56.45 -5.82 14.14
N SER A 448 -55.99 -5.85 15.39
CA SER A 448 -55.25 -4.74 16.03
C SER A 448 -53.90 -4.47 15.34
N GLN A 449 -53.32 -5.50 14.72
CA GLN A 449 -52.08 -5.44 14.00
C GLN A 449 -52.26 -4.90 12.57
N LEU A 450 -53.35 -5.18 11.83
CA LEU A 450 -53.67 -4.64 10.49
C LEU A 450 -53.94 -3.15 10.53
N ASN A 451 -54.77 -2.72 11.48
CA ASN A 451 -55.02 -1.31 11.75
C ASN A 451 -53.74 -0.60 12.23
N GLY A 452 -52.79 -1.37 12.79
CA GLY A 452 -51.39 -0.99 12.87
C GLY A 452 -50.77 -0.84 11.48
N SER A 453 -50.45 -1.94 10.79
CA SER A 453 -49.70 -2.01 9.54
C SER A 453 -50.18 -1.01 8.48
N GLU A 454 -51.49 -0.78 8.37
CA GLU A 454 -52.06 0.25 7.49
C GLU A 454 -51.77 1.69 7.98
N SER A 455 -51.80 1.94 9.29
CA SER A 455 -51.31 3.19 9.91
C SER A 455 -49.80 3.38 9.74
N GLU A 456 -49.02 2.29 9.64
CA GLU A 456 -47.62 2.39 9.24
C GLU A 456 -47.48 2.74 7.77
N ILE A 457 -48.13 2.00 6.87
CA ILE A 457 -48.08 2.28 5.44
C ILE A 457 -48.48 3.75 5.16
N LYS A 458 -49.43 4.32 5.92
CA LYS A 458 -49.76 5.76 5.90
C LYS A 458 -48.62 6.67 6.42
N ARG A 459 -47.96 6.31 7.54
CA ARG A 459 -46.84 7.06 8.11
C ARG A 459 -45.57 6.94 7.26
N LEU A 460 -45.13 5.74 6.88
CA LEU A 460 -44.07 5.50 5.91
C LEU A 460 -44.32 6.21 4.58
N THR A 461 -45.55 6.21 4.04
CA THR A 461 -45.87 6.95 2.81
C THR A 461 -45.70 8.46 3.01
N SER A 462 -46.07 8.99 4.18
CA SER A 462 -45.87 10.41 4.52
C SER A 462 -44.39 10.75 4.71
N GLU A 463 -43.61 9.86 5.33
CA GLU A 463 -42.16 9.98 5.48
C GLU A 463 -41.43 9.92 4.13
N VAL A 464 -41.79 8.97 3.25
CA VAL A 464 -41.28 8.88 1.89
C VAL A 464 -41.65 10.12 1.08
N ALA A 465 -42.84 10.69 1.27
CA ALA A 465 -43.21 11.97 0.67
C ALA A 465 -42.32 13.11 1.19
N ASN A 466 -42.06 13.19 2.50
CA ASN A 466 -41.15 14.17 3.09
C ASN A 466 -39.74 14.05 2.51
N TYR A 467 -39.11 12.87 2.58
CA TYR A 467 -37.78 12.62 1.99
C TYR A 467 -37.75 12.95 0.50
N LYS A 468 -38.82 12.67 -0.26
CA LYS A 468 -38.94 13.02 -1.68
C LYS A 468 -38.98 14.53 -1.94
N THR A 469 -39.38 15.35 -0.96
CA THR A 469 -39.25 16.82 -1.01
C THR A 469 -37.95 17.36 -0.39
N GLU A 470 -37.26 16.55 0.43
CA GLU A 470 -36.06 16.94 1.17
C GLU A 470 -34.77 16.62 0.41
N ILE A 471 -34.68 15.45 -0.21
CA ILE A 471 -33.61 15.05 -1.14
C ILE A 471 -33.30 16.15 -2.19
N PRO A 472 -34.27 16.76 -2.91
CA PRO A 472 -33.97 17.84 -3.84
C PRO A 472 -33.49 19.13 -3.15
N LYS A 473 -33.93 19.44 -1.92
CA LYS A 473 -33.41 20.59 -1.14
C LYS A 473 -31.96 20.37 -0.73
N LEU A 474 -31.66 19.22 -0.12
CA LEU A 474 -30.32 18.83 0.29
C LEU A 474 -29.37 18.75 -0.92
N LYS A 475 -29.86 18.30 -2.09
CA LYS A 475 -29.08 18.30 -3.33
C LYS A 475 -28.79 19.71 -3.86
N LEU A 476 -29.75 20.64 -3.76
CA LEU A 476 -29.54 22.05 -4.11
C LEU A 476 -28.55 22.73 -3.16
N GLU A 477 -28.68 22.50 -1.85
CA GLU A 477 -27.76 23.04 -0.84
C GLU A 477 -26.34 22.47 -1.01
N LEU A 478 -26.20 21.15 -1.21
CA LEU A 478 -24.91 20.53 -1.52
C LEU A 478 -24.28 21.13 -2.79
N GLN A 479 -25.07 21.38 -3.84
CA GLN A 479 -24.58 22.01 -5.06
C GLN A 479 -24.21 23.50 -4.85
N ALA A 480 -24.92 24.22 -3.99
CA ALA A 480 -24.55 25.57 -3.57
C ALA A 480 -23.23 25.59 -2.77
N GLN A 481 -23.03 24.66 -1.83
CA GLN A 481 -21.79 24.52 -1.06
C GLN A 481 -20.61 24.07 -1.95
N VAL A 482 -20.84 23.20 -2.95
CA VAL A 482 -19.82 22.86 -3.96
C VAL A 482 -19.40 24.09 -4.77
N ASN A 483 -20.36 24.91 -5.21
CA ASN A 483 -20.07 26.17 -5.91
C ASN A 483 -19.30 27.16 -5.02
N LYS A 484 -19.73 27.32 -3.76
CA LYS A 484 -19.06 28.15 -2.74
C LYS A 484 -17.63 27.66 -2.46
N ASN A 485 -17.39 26.35 -2.39
CA ASN A 485 -16.07 25.76 -2.23
C ASN A 485 -15.19 26.00 -3.48
N ASN A 486 -15.74 25.84 -4.68
CA ASN A 486 -15.02 26.12 -5.93
C ASN A 486 -14.64 27.61 -6.07
N ASP A 487 -15.49 28.54 -5.64
CA ASP A 487 -15.17 29.97 -5.64
C ASP A 487 -14.18 30.35 -4.52
N LEU A 488 -14.22 29.67 -3.37
CA LEU A 488 -13.15 29.76 -2.37
C LEU A 488 -11.81 29.24 -2.91
N ARG A 489 -11.79 28.12 -3.65
CA ARG A 489 -10.57 27.64 -4.33
C ARG A 489 -10.02 28.65 -5.33
N LYS A 490 -10.88 29.28 -6.15
CA LYS A 490 -10.46 30.36 -7.07
C LYS A 490 -9.91 31.58 -6.34
N LYS A 491 -10.53 31.98 -5.22
CA LYS A 491 -10.06 33.10 -4.37
C LYS A 491 -8.71 32.78 -3.72
N ASN A 492 -8.58 31.60 -3.13
CA ASN A 492 -7.34 31.16 -2.49
C ASN A 492 -6.20 30.99 -3.52
N TRP A 493 -6.50 30.48 -4.72
CA TRP A 493 -5.52 30.40 -5.81
C TRP A 493 -5.03 31.79 -6.22
N LYS A 494 -5.93 32.77 -6.41
CA LYS A 494 -5.55 34.17 -6.68
C LYS A 494 -4.81 34.84 -5.53
N ALA A 495 -5.17 34.52 -4.28
CA ALA A 495 -4.47 35.03 -3.11
C ALA A 495 -3.04 34.46 -3.02
N MET A 496 -2.85 33.18 -3.38
CA MET A 496 -1.54 32.53 -3.40
C MET A 496 -0.70 32.95 -4.61
N GLU A 497 -1.32 33.24 -5.76
CA GLU A 497 -0.70 33.87 -6.93
C GLU A 497 -0.21 35.30 -6.60
N ALA A 498 -1.05 36.09 -5.91
CA ALA A 498 -0.67 37.42 -5.43
C ALA A 498 0.43 37.36 -4.34
N LEU A 499 0.35 36.40 -3.42
CA LEU A 499 1.37 36.17 -2.39
C LEU A 499 2.71 35.81 -3.02
N ALA A 500 2.74 34.83 -3.92
CA ALA A 500 3.95 34.43 -4.65
C ALA A 500 4.54 35.59 -5.50
N ALA A 501 3.68 36.46 -6.05
CA ALA A 501 4.14 37.67 -6.74
C ALA A 501 4.77 38.69 -5.78
N THR A 502 4.25 38.86 -4.55
CA THR A 502 4.88 39.70 -3.52
C THR A 502 6.15 39.09 -2.94
N GLU A 503 6.17 37.77 -2.74
CA GLU A 503 7.29 37.00 -2.21
C GLU A 503 8.48 37.04 -3.17
N LYS A 504 8.25 36.78 -4.46
CA LYS A 504 9.26 36.98 -5.51
C LYS A 504 9.76 38.42 -5.57
N ASN A 505 8.88 39.42 -5.45
CA ASN A 505 9.29 40.82 -5.45
C ASN A 505 10.19 41.13 -4.24
N LEU A 506 9.92 40.54 -3.08
CA LEU A 506 10.81 40.63 -1.90
C LEU A 506 12.15 39.90 -2.13
N GLU A 507 12.18 38.73 -2.79
CA GLU A 507 13.43 38.06 -3.19
C GLU A 507 14.26 38.89 -4.19
N ASP A 508 13.63 39.46 -5.21
CA ASP A 508 14.29 40.31 -6.21
C ASP A 508 14.87 41.58 -5.55
N ASN A 509 14.13 42.21 -4.63
CA ASN A 509 14.63 43.33 -3.83
C ASN A 509 15.77 42.92 -2.87
N LEU A 510 15.65 41.77 -2.20
CA LEU A 510 16.71 41.23 -1.33
C LEU A 510 18.01 41.02 -2.11
N ARG A 511 17.94 40.31 -3.25
CA ARG A 511 19.07 40.15 -4.19
C ARG A 511 19.64 41.47 -4.70
N GLN A 512 18.84 42.53 -4.76
CA GLN A 512 19.30 43.84 -5.16
C GLN A 512 19.99 44.57 -3.99
N THR A 513 19.51 44.44 -2.75
CA THR A 513 20.22 44.91 -1.56
C THR A 513 21.51 44.14 -1.29
N GLU A 514 21.56 42.82 -1.49
CA GLU A 514 22.79 42.01 -1.42
C GLU A 514 23.87 42.53 -2.37
N LYS A 515 23.50 42.84 -3.63
CA LYS A 515 24.41 43.44 -4.60
C LYS A 515 24.91 44.82 -4.18
N PHE A 516 24.04 45.66 -3.60
CA PHE A 516 24.48 46.95 -3.04
C PHE A 516 25.44 46.76 -1.86
N ILE A 517 25.16 45.82 -0.95
CA ILE A 517 26.04 45.49 0.18
C ILE A 517 27.41 45.03 -0.33
N GLN A 518 27.48 44.10 -1.29
CA GLN A 518 28.75 43.67 -1.88
C GLN A 518 29.54 44.85 -2.48
N VAL A 519 28.88 45.77 -3.20
CA VAL A 519 29.55 46.96 -3.77
C VAL A 519 30.06 47.90 -2.67
N TYR A 520 29.35 48.01 -1.52
CA TYR A 520 29.85 48.76 -0.36
C TYR A 520 31.00 48.04 0.36
N GLU A 521 30.98 46.71 0.47
CA GLU A 521 32.08 45.92 1.05
C GLU A 521 33.35 45.99 0.19
N ASP A 522 33.22 45.83 -1.12
CA ASP A 522 34.31 45.97 -2.09
C ASP A 522 34.93 47.39 -2.01
N TRP A 523 34.08 48.43 -1.93
CA TRP A 523 34.52 49.82 -1.76
C TRP A 523 35.19 50.08 -0.40
N LEU A 524 34.68 49.51 0.69
CA LEU A 524 35.30 49.59 2.03
C LEU A 524 36.66 48.91 2.05
N ALA A 525 36.80 47.74 1.42
CA ALA A 525 38.09 47.05 1.30
C ALA A 525 39.11 47.85 0.47
N GLU A 526 38.67 48.50 -0.62
CA GLU A 526 39.53 49.37 -1.41
C GLU A 526 39.90 50.66 -0.66
N PHE A 527 38.97 51.23 0.12
CA PHE A 527 39.20 52.38 0.99
C PHE A 527 40.18 52.03 2.12
N GLU A 528 40.01 50.91 2.82
CA GLU A 528 40.97 50.42 3.83
C GLU A 528 42.37 50.27 3.23
N LYS A 529 42.47 49.72 2.02
CA LYS A 529 43.76 49.56 1.34
C LYS A 529 44.41 50.91 1.02
N LYS A 530 43.63 51.89 0.55
CA LYS A 530 44.10 53.27 0.33
C LYS A 530 44.52 53.95 1.63
N ALA A 531 43.77 53.76 2.71
CA ALA A 531 44.09 54.29 4.04
C ALA A 531 45.35 53.65 4.63
N LYS A 532 45.53 52.33 4.52
CA LYS A 532 46.74 51.61 4.95
C LYS A 532 47.97 52.10 4.19
N ASN A 533 47.91 52.19 2.86
CA ASN A 533 48.98 52.76 2.04
C ASN A 533 49.33 54.22 2.44
N TYR A 534 48.32 55.05 2.75
CA TYR A 534 48.54 56.44 3.17
C TYR A 534 49.17 56.54 4.56
N VAL A 535 48.80 55.66 5.49
CA VAL A 535 49.47 55.54 6.81
C VAL A 535 50.91 55.06 6.64
N GLU A 536 51.19 54.10 5.76
CA GLU A 536 52.57 53.68 5.47
C GLU A 536 53.43 54.84 4.90
N GLN A 537 52.86 55.66 4.01
CA GLN A 537 53.51 56.89 3.52
C GLN A 537 53.80 57.88 4.66
N LEU A 538 52.84 58.11 5.57
CA LEU A 538 53.05 58.95 6.76
C LEU A 538 54.10 58.38 7.75
N THR A 539 54.30 57.06 7.79
CA THR A 539 55.37 56.45 8.61
C THR A 539 56.76 56.47 7.97
N THR A 540 56.88 56.85 6.69
CA THR A 540 58.15 56.78 5.93
C THR A 540 58.65 58.12 5.39
N GLY A 541 57.83 59.18 5.41
CA GLY A 541 58.24 60.55 5.08
C GLY A 541 57.92 61.54 6.20
N ASN A 542 58.95 62.02 6.90
CA ASN A 542 58.82 63.12 7.86
C ASN A 542 59.24 64.47 7.24
N GLU A 543 58.76 65.56 7.85
CA GLU A 543 59.12 66.98 7.64
C GLU A 543 58.39 67.81 6.56
N SER A 544 57.94 68.99 7.00
CA SER A 544 57.35 70.12 6.24
C SER A 544 56.01 69.85 5.52
N SER A 545 55.00 70.72 5.60
CA SER A 545 55.01 72.18 5.78
C SER A 545 53.70 72.73 6.37
N THR A 546 53.74 73.92 6.98
CA THR A 546 52.59 74.59 7.62
C THR A 546 51.81 75.49 6.65
N GLN A 547 50.88 74.93 5.86
CA GLN A 547 49.91 75.69 5.05
C GLN A 547 48.78 74.78 4.49
N SER A 548 47.77 74.39 5.29
CA SER A 548 46.66 73.54 4.78
C SER A 548 45.26 73.77 5.39
N ASP A 549 45.17 74.33 6.59
CA ASP A 549 43.98 74.28 7.44
C ASP A 549 42.69 74.78 6.76
N SER A 550 42.76 75.86 5.96
CA SER A 550 41.58 76.43 5.28
C SER A 550 40.97 75.50 4.22
N ALA A 551 41.79 74.75 3.48
CA ALA A 551 41.31 73.85 2.45
C ALA A 551 40.75 72.55 3.06
N GLN A 552 41.35 72.08 4.16
CA GLN A 552 40.82 70.93 4.90
C GLN A 552 39.50 71.27 5.60
N ILE A 553 39.32 72.50 6.10
CA ILE A 553 38.03 72.96 6.64
C ILE A 553 36.95 72.96 5.53
N GLU A 554 37.23 73.54 4.36
CA GLU A 554 36.28 73.53 3.24
C GLU A 554 35.95 72.11 2.74
N GLU A 555 36.94 71.21 2.70
CA GLU A 555 36.71 69.80 2.34
C GLU A 555 35.88 69.06 3.41
N LEU A 556 36.09 69.36 4.69
CA LEU A 556 35.32 68.81 5.82
C LEU A 556 33.89 69.37 5.86
N GLU A 557 33.67 70.66 5.56
CA GLU A 557 32.34 71.24 5.44
C GLU A 557 31.57 70.63 4.25
N ASN A 558 32.24 70.42 3.11
CA ASN A 558 31.64 69.73 1.97
C ASN A 558 31.27 68.26 2.31
N LYS A 559 32.16 67.52 3.00
CA LYS A 559 31.85 66.17 3.49
C LYS A 559 30.72 66.17 4.52
N ASN A 560 30.67 67.16 5.43
CA ASN A 560 29.59 67.31 6.40
C ASN A 560 28.23 67.61 5.71
N ASN A 561 28.22 68.48 4.69
CA ASN A 561 27.02 68.74 3.88
C ASN A 561 26.56 67.51 3.08
N GLN A 562 27.49 66.72 2.53
CA GLN A 562 27.16 65.43 1.89
C GLN A 562 26.58 64.43 2.90
N LEU A 563 27.16 64.31 4.09
CA LEU A 563 26.65 63.47 5.17
C LEU A 563 25.27 63.92 5.66
N GLN A 564 25.03 65.23 5.82
CA GLN A 564 23.71 65.77 6.16
C GLN A 564 22.68 65.49 5.06
N THR A 565 23.07 65.60 3.78
CA THR A 565 22.20 65.25 2.64
C THR A 565 21.84 63.76 2.66
N LEU A 566 22.80 62.87 2.92
CA LEU A 566 22.59 61.44 3.11
C LEU A 566 21.69 61.13 4.32
N ILE A 567 21.89 61.80 5.45
CA ILE A 567 21.06 61.66 6.65
C ILE A 567 19.61 62.06 6.36
N VAL A 568 19.38 63.17 5.64
CA VAL A 568 18.02 63.57 5.20
C VAL A 568 17.43 62.53 4.25
N TYR A 569 18.18 62.05 3.28
CA TYR A 569 17.74 61.01 2.33
C TYR A 569 17.35 59.70 3.02
N TYR A 570 18.19 59.19 3.92
CA TYR A 570 17.85 58.00 4.72
C TYR A 570 16.64 58.24 5.63
N LYS A 571 16.50 59.44 6.21
CA LYS A 571 15.35 59.79 7.05
C LYS A 571 14.04 59.79 6.26
N THR A 572 14.03 60.30 5.03
CA THR A 572 12.87 60.19 4.12
C THR A 572 12.54 58.73 3.81
N ILE A 573 13.55 57.88 3.51
CA ILE A 573 13.32 56.44 3.28
C ILE A 573 12.72 55.75 4.52
N ILE A 574 13.17 56.11 5.72
CA ILE A 574 12.59 55.59 6.97
C ILE A 574 11.14 56.04 7.12
N GLU A 575 10.83 57.32 6.90
CA GLU A 575 9.45 57.84 6.98
C GLU A 575 8.51 57.21 5.92
N ASP A 576 8.99 56.98 4.69
CA ASP A 576 8.25 56.27 3.63
C ASP A 576 8.05 54.78 3.93
N THR A 577 9.07 54.09 4.47
CA THR A 577 8.99 52.65 4.80
C THR A 577 8.15 52.40 6.05
N GLU A 578 8.23 53.24 7.09
CA GLU A 578 7.28 53.26 8.20
C GLU A 578 5.85 53.53 7.70
N GLY A 579 5.69 54.49 6.79
CA GLY A 579 4.41 54.80 6.15
C GLY A 579 3.83 53.64 5.33
N MET A 580 4.68 52.83 4.71
CA MET A 580 4.28 51.62 3.98
C MET A 580 3.96 50.47 4.93
N LEU A 581 4.80 50.21 5.94
CA LEU A 581 4.57 49.20 6.99
C LEU A 581 3.26 49.44 7.72
N LYS A 582 2.94 50.70 8.07
CA LYS A 582 1.71 51.06 8.77
C LYS A 582 0.44 50.86 7.91
N LYS A 583 0.54 51.06 6.59
CA LYS A 583 -0.53 50.71 5.63
C LYS A 583 -0.69 49.19 5.50
N LEU A 584 0.43 48.45 5.43
CA LEU A 584 0.44 46.99 5.33
C LEU A 584 -0.16 46.36 6.61
N GLN A 585 0.25 46.81 7.79
CA GLN A 585 -0.33 46.43 9.07
C GLN A 585 -1.85 46.67 9.07
N SER A 586 -2.30 47.89 8.77
CA SER A 586 -3.74 48.20 8.75
C SER A 586 -4.52 47.38 7.71
N HIS A 587 -3.90 46.92 6.63
CA HIS A 587 -4.54 46.05 5.65
C HIS A 587 -4.62 44.60 6.14
N ILE A 588 -3.55 44.09 6.75
CA ILE A 588 -3.52 42.76 7.38
C ILE A 588 -4.53 42.68 8.53
N GLU A 589 -4.62 43.69 9.39
CA GLU A 589 -5.63 43.77 10.46
C GLU A 589 -7.07 43.72 9.91
N GLN A 590 -7.34 44.42 8.80
CA GLN A 590 -8.66 44.41 8.15
C GLN A 590 -8.99 43.07 7.50
N GLU A 591 -8.03 42.43 6.83
CA GLU A 591 -8.22 41.06 6.32
C GLU A 591 -8.37 40.06 7.46
N GLU A 592 -7.60 40.15 8.54
CA GLU A 592 -7.72 39.22 9.68
C GLU A 592 -9.11 39.30 10.32
N ILE A 593 -9.63 40.51 10.54
CA ILE A 593 -11.01 40.74 11.02
C ILE A 593 -12.03 40.12 10.04
N ARG A 594 -11.83 40.30 8.74
CA ARG A 594 -12.70 39.75 7.68
C ARG A 594 -12.68 38.22 7.65
N TRP A 595 -11.51 37.60 7.73
CA TRP A 595 -11.37 36.14 7.79
C TRP A 595 -11.96 35.59 9.08
N ARG A 596 -11.75 36.24 10.23
CA ARG A 596 -12.34 35.87 11.52
C ARG A 596 -13.88 35.89 11.47
N GLN A 597 -14.48 36.95 10.93
CA GLN A 597 -15.93 37.04 10.69
C GLN A 597 -16.44 35.97 9.72
N GLN A 598 -15.68 35.65 8.67
CA GLN A 598 -16.06 34.61 7.71
C GLN A 598 -15.97 33.20 8.31
N CYS A 599 -15.00 32.95 9.20
CA CYS A 599 -14.92 31.71 9.98
C CYS A 599 -16.09 31.58 10.96
N GLU A 600 -16.35 32.61 11.78
CA GLU A 600 -17.47 32.64 12.73
C GLU A 600 -18.83 32.40 12.04
N ALA A 601 -19.06 33.04 10.88
CA ALA A 601 -20.26 32.81 10.07
C ALA A 601 -20.36 31.38 9.49
N LEU A 602 -19.23 30.73 9.18
CA LEU A 602 -19.20 29.33 8.74
C LEU A 602 -19.37 28.35 9.91
N GLU A 603 -18.84 28.66 11.10
CA GLU A 603 -19.02 27.89 12.32
C GLU A 603 -20.50 27.88 12.76
N VAL A 604 -21.17 29.03 12.69
CA VAL A 604 -22.64 29.12 12.92
C VAL A 604 -23.41 28.31 11.87
N GLN A 605 -23.05 28.36 10.58
CA GLN A 605 -23.68 27.53 9.55
C GLN A 605 -23.47 26.02 9.81
N ILE A 606 -22.27 25.61 10.22
CA ILE A 606 -21.95 24.23 10.59
C ILE A 606 -22.75 23.81 11.84
N GLN A 607 -22.93 24.68 12.82
CA GLN A 607 -23.70 24.34 14.02
C GLN A 607 -25.20 24.19 13.70
N MET A 608 -25.79 25.11 12.91
CA MET A 608 -27.17 24.97 12.44
C MET A 608 -27.39 23.66 11.67
N GLN A 609 -26.44 23.28 10.79
CA GLN A 609 -26.51 22.02 10.05
C GLN A 609 -26.37 20.77 10.96
N LYS A 610 -25.58 20.84 12.04
CA LYS A 610 -25.53 19.77 13.05
C LYS A 610 -26.83 19.63 13.83
N ASP A 611 -27.43 20.75 14.22
CA ASP A 611 -28.68 20.76 14.99
C ASP A 611 -29.85 20.25 14.12
N GLU A 612 -29.88 20.61 12.83
CA GLU A 612 -30.81 20.06 11.84
C GLU A 612 -30.59 18.55 11.61
N LEU A 613 -29.33 18.11 11.46
CA LEU A 613 -28.99 16.69 11.34
C LEU A 613 -29.43 15.88 12.57
N ALA A 614 -29.18 16.37 13.78
CA ALA A 614 -29.62 15.73 15.02
C ALA A 614 -31.16 15.69 15.14
N GLY A 615 -31.85 16.72 14.63
CA GLY A 615 -33.30 16.72 14.45
C GLY A 615 -33.79 15.61 13.52
N LEU A 616 -33.15 15.46 12.36
CA LEU A 616 -33.44 14.41 11.36
C LEU A 616 -33.09 13.01 11.87
N GLU A 617 -31.99 12.82 12.60
CA GLU A 617 -31.66 11.55 13.26
C GLU A 617 -32.68 11.19 14.35
N SER A 618 -33.11 12.18 15.15
CA SER A 618 -34.18 11.99 16.14
C SER A 618 -35.54 11.70 15.49
N ALA A 619 -35.81 12.24 14.30
CA ALA A 619 -36.98 11.87 13.52
C ALA A 619 -36.82 10.41 13.03
N LYS A 620 -35.77 10.12 12.27
CA LYS A 620 -35.43 8.79 11.74
C LYS A 620 -35.54 7.70 12.80
N ALA A 621 -34.98 7.88 14.00
CA ALA A 621 -35.04 6.88 15.07
C ALA A 621 -36.48 6.59 15.55
N LYS A 622 -37.36 7.61 15.62
CA LYS A 622 -38.80 7.42 15.94
C LYS A 622 -39.53 6.70 14.81
N LEU A 623 -39.13 6.98 13.57
CA LEU A 623 -39.71 6.42 12.36
C LEU A 623 -39.28 4.93 12.24
N GLU A 624 -37.99 4.59 12.35
CA GLU A 624 -37.48 3.21 12.43
C GLU A 624 -38.10 2.40 13.58
N ALA A 625 -38.21 2.99 14.79
CA ALA A 625 -38.86 2.33 15.92
C ALA A 625 -40.33 1.99 15.63
N LYS A 626 -41.02 2.85 14.86
CA LYS A 626 -42.40 2.62 14.46
C LYS A 626 -42.51 1.62 13.31
N VAL A 627 -41.62 1.63 12.32
CA VAL A 627 -41.54 0.54 11.31
C VAL A 627 -41.42 -0.80 12.03
N LYS A 628 -40.54 -0.89 13.03
CA LYS A 628 -40.33 -2.12 13.80
C LYS A 628 -41.51 -2.52 14.69
N GLU A 629 -42.23 -1.55 15.28
CA GLU A 629 -43.54 -1.80 15.89
C GLU A 629 -44.41 -2.54 14.88
N LEU A 630 -44.45 -2.07 13.64
CA LEU A 630 -45.52 -2.36 12.69
C LEU A 630 -45.19 -3.48 11.69
N GLU A 631 -43.93 -3.83 11.51
CA GLU A 631 -43.49 -5.14 11.03
C GLU A 631 -43.85 -6.24 12.03
N SER A 632 -43.62 -5.99 13.34
CA SER A 632 -44.04 -6.95 14.38
C SER A 632 -45.56 -7.10 14.46
N LYS A 633 -46.29 -6.08 13.98
CA LYS A 633 -47.71 -6.16 13.69
C LYS A 633 -47.96 -7.02 12.44
N ASN A 634 -47.56 -6.63 11.23
CA ASN A 634 -47.88 -7.39 10.00
C ASN A 634 -47.45 -8.88 10.02
N VAL A 635 -46.36 -9.23 10.72
CA VAL A 635 -45.95 -10.63 10.92
C VAL A 635 -46.96 -11.40 11.77
N GLY A 636 -47.42 -10.81 12.85
CA GLY A 636 -48.53 -11.31 13.67
C GLY A 636 -49.90 -10.99 13.09
N GLU A 637 -50.02 -10.88 11.76
CA GLU A 637 -51.29 -10.91 11.03
C GLU A 637 -51.37 -12.12 10.11
N ASP A 638 -50.33 -12.25 9.28
CA ASP A 638 -50.08 -13.41 8.45
C ASP A 638 -50.21 -14.71 9.27
N GLN A 639 -49.82 -14.68 10.55
CA GLN A 639 -49.89 -15.84 11.45
C GLN A 639 -51.28 -16.40 11.74
N SER A 640 -52.38 -15.64 11.81
CA SER A 640 -53.73 -16.22 12.05
C SER A 640 -54.71 -16.06 10.88
N VAL A 641 -54.43 -15.23 9.84
CA VAL A 641 -55.11 -15.42 8.54
C VAL A 641 -54.79 -16.82 8.00
N ARG A 642 -53.54 -17.30 8.23
CA ARG A 642 -53.15 -18.69 8.00
C ARG A 642 -53.86 -19.70 8.91
N GLN A 643 -54.33 -19.32 10.10
CA GLN A 643 -55.03 -20.24 11.03
C GLN A 643 -56.52 -20.32 10.69
N GLU A 644 -57.20 -19.17 10.50
CA GLU A 644 -58.53 -19.10 9.90
C GLU A 644 -58.60 -19.91 8.60
N TYR A 645 -57.63 -19.71 7.69
CA TYR A 645 -57.55 -20.47 6.45
C TYR A 645 -57.39 -21.98 6.68
N ASN A 646 -56.51 -22.40 7.60
CA ASN A 646 -56.33 -23.82 7.93
C ASN A 646 -57.58 -24.43 8.56
N GLU A 647 -58.26 -23.72 9.45
CA GLU A 647 -59.52 -24.17 10.04
C GLU A 647 -60.65 -24.25 9.02
N LEU A 648 -60.76 -23.25 8.13
CA LEU A 648 -61.78 -23.24 7.08
C LEU A 648 -61.52 -24.36 6.07
N SER A 649 -60.25 -24.66 5.77
CA SER A 649 -59.82 -25.84 5.01
C SER A 649 -60.24 -27.14 5.69
N GLU A 650 -60.02 -27.30 7.01
CA GLU A 650 -60.43 -28.50 7.75
C GLU A 650 -61.96 -28.64 7.81
N LYS A 651 -62.69 -27.55 8.02
CA LYS A 651 -64.15 -27.48 7.95
C LYS A 651 -64.65 -27.91 6.56
N CYS A 652 -64.02 -27.45 5.47
CA CYS A 652 -64.34 -27.86 4.10
C CYS A 652 -64.06 -29.36 3.83
N LYS A 653 -62.94 -29.92 4.33
CA LYS A 653 -62.65 -31.36 4.23
C LYS A 653 -63.72 -32.21 4.93
N ASN A 654 -64.13 -31.79 6.13
CA ASN A 654 -65.14 -32.49 6.92
C ASN A 654 -66.52 -32.46 6.22
N LEU A 655 -66.94 -31.30 5.71
CA LEU A 655 -68.17 -31.17 4.91
C LEU A 655 -68.13 -32.04 3.64
N SER A 656 -66.99 -32.10 2.96
CA SER A 656 -66.81 -32.96 1.77
C SER A 656 -66.99 -34.45 2.12
N ARG A 657 -66.43 -34.88 3.26
CA ARG A 657 -66.58 -36.25 3.78
C ARG A 657 -68.00 -36.56 4.22
N GLU A 658 -68.73 -35.60 4.78
CA GLU A 658 -70.13 -35.77 5.16
C GLU A 658 -71.05 -35.88 3.93
N ILE A 659 -70.81 -35.07 2.89
CA ILE A 659 -71.48 -35.19 1.58
C ILE A 659 -71.25 -36.59 0.97
N GLU A 660 -70.03 -37.12 1.06
CA GLU A 660 -69.68 -38.47 0.58
C GLU A 660 -70.42 -39.58 1.36
N ILE A 661 -70.59 -39.41 2.68
CA ILE A 661 -71.41 -40.29 3.55
C ILE A 661 -72.91 -40.17 3.22
N LEU A 662 -73.40 -38.99 2.82
CA LEU A 662 -74.80 -38.81 2.42
C LEU A 662 -75.09 -39.42 1.04
N HIS A 663 -74.18 -39.28 0.07
CA HIS A 663 -74.32 -39.94 -1.24
C HIS A 663 -74.33 -41.47 -1.14
N THR A 664 -73.46 -42.05 -0.32
CA THR A 664 -73.43 -43.52 -0.11
C THR A 664 -74.69 -44.04 0.59
N LYS A 665 -75.26 -43.29 1.55
CA LYS A 665 -76.58 -43.59 2.12
C LYS A 665 -77.70 -43.51 1.08
N LEU A 666 -77.72 -42.47 0.25
CA LEU A 666 -78.75 -42.28 -0.78
C LEU A 666 -78.76 -43.43 -1.79
N ALA A 667 -77.58 -43.83 -2.30
CA ALA A 667 -77.46 -44.99 -3.19
C ALA A 667 -77.99 -46.29 -2.56
N GLY A 668 -77.76 -46.49 -1.25
CA GLY A 668 -78.32 -47.62 -0.51
C GLY A 668 -79.85 -47.62 -0.40
N GLU A 669 -80.48 -46.45 -0.28
CA GLU A 669 -81.96 -46.34 -0.32
C GLU A 669 -82.50 -46.51 -1.75
N GLU A 670 -81.79 -46.03 -2.78
CA GLU A 670 -82.15 -46.30 -4.17
C GLU A 670 -82.16 -47.80 -4.49
N ASP A 671 -81.15 -48.55 -4.03
CA ASP A 671 -81.07 -50.00 -4.27
C ASP A 671 -82.14 -50.78 -3.50
N LYS A 672 -82.46 -50.38 -2.26
CA LYS A 672 -83.63 -50.91 -1.54
C LYS A 672 -84.92 -50.64 -2.30
N ASN A 673 -85.10 -49.43 -2.85
CA ASN A 673 -86.29 -49.05 -3.60
C ASN A 673 -86.40 -49.83 -4.93
N LYS A 674 -85.26 -50.08 -5.62
CA LYS A 674 -85.19 -50.98 -6.78
C LYS A 674 -85.64 -52.40 -6.41
N GLU A 675 -85.21 -52.96 -5.28
CA GLU A 675 -85.62 -54.30 -4.84
C GLU A 675 -87.09 -54.34 -4.42
N LEU A 676 -87.57 -53.35 -3.66
CA LEU A 676 -88.97 -53.23 -3.28
C LEU A 676 -89.88 -53.17 -4.51
N ASN A 677 -89.46 -52.45 -5.57
CA ASN A 677 -90.21 -52.36 -6.82
C ASN A 677 -90.22 -53.70 -7.58
N LYS A 678 -89.13 -54.50 -7.56
CA LYS A 678 -89.14 -55.88 -8.07
C LYS A 678 -90.16 -56.73 -7.31
N GLU A 679 -90.22 -56.62 -5.98
CA GLU A 679 -91.17 -57.39 -5.16
C GLU A 679 -92.62 -56.97 -5.44
N VAL A 680 -92.90 -55.67 -5.60
CA VAL A 680 -94.20 -55.17 -6.04
C VAL A 680 -94.58 -55.71 -7.43
N VAL A 681 -93.63 -55.88 -8.35
CA VAL A 681 -93.88 -56.51 -9.66
C VAL A 681 -94.17 -58.01 -9.52
N LYS A 682 -93.47 -58.75 -8.66
CA LYS A 682 -93.78 -60.16 -8.35
C LYS A 682 -95.19 -60.29 -7.75
N LEU A 683 -95.52 -59.50 -6.72
CA LEU A 683 -96.84 -59.52 -6.09
C LEU A 683 -97.96 -59.21 -7.10
N ARG A 684 -97.76 -58.23 -7.99
CA ARG A 684 -98.70 -57.94 -9.08
C ARG A 684 -98.87 -59.11 -10.05
N SER A 685 -97.82 -59.86 -10.37
CA SER A 685 -97.93 -61.03 -11.25
C SER A 685 -98.63 -62.21 -10.56
N THR A 686 -98.38 -62.45 -9.26
CA THR A 686 -99.10 -63.45 -8.46
C THR A 686 -100.59 -63.10 -8.32
N VAL A 687 -100.92 -61.84 -8.05
CA VAL A 687 -102.32 -61.38 -8.00
C VAL A 687 -103.00 -61.56 -9.35
N LYS A 688 -102.33 -61.23 -10.47
CA LYS A 688 -102.88 -61.46 -11.80
C LYS A 688 -103.11 -62.95 -12.07
N PHE A 689 -102.17 -63.82 -11.73
CA PHE A 689 -102.34 -65.27 -11.88
C PHE A 689 -103.54 -65.80 -11.09
N GLY A 690 -103.74 -65.32 -9.86
CA GLY A 690 -104.93 -65.64 -9.06
C GLY A 690 -106.24 -65.12 -9.68
N GLN A 691 -106.23 -63.93 -10.27
CA GLN A 691 -107.37 -63.37 -10.99
C GLN A 691 -107.70 -64.16 -12.26
N ASP A 692 -106.68 -64.50 -13.07
CA ASP A 692 -106.84 -65.30 -14.29
C ASP A 692 -107.37 -66.71 -13.95
N ALA A 693 -106.86 -67.34 -12.89
CA ALA A 693 -107.34 -68.64 -12.40
C ALA A 693 -108.79 -68.61 -11.89
N TYR A 694 -109.16 -67.56 -11.14
CA TYR A 694 -110.55 -67.37 -10.66
C TYR A 694 -111.55 -67.14 -11.81
N VAL A 695 -111.12 -66.48 -12.89
CA VAL A 695 -111.93 -66.34 -14.11
C VAL A 695 -112.12 -67.68 -14.82
N GLU A 696 -111.07 -68.52 -14.88
CA GLU A 696 -111.18 -69.87 -15.46
C GLU A 696 -112.04 -70.83 -14.60
N GLU A 697 -111.96 -70.72 -13.28
CA GLU A 697 -112.84 -71.46 -12.34
C GLU A 697 -114.31 -71.05 -12.52
N ASN A 698 -114.62 -69.75 -12.55
CA ASN A 698 -115.97 -69.28 -12.84
C ASN A 698 -116.49 -69.73 -14.21
N LYS A 699 -115.62 -69.80 -15.22
CA LYS A 699 -115.98 -70.32 -16.55
C LYS A 699 -116.36 -71.80 -16.48
N LYS A 700 -115.56 -72.64 -15.82
CA LYS A 700 -115.87 -74.06 -15.60
C LYS A 700 -117.13 -74.26 -14.76
N ARG A 701 -117.36 -73.40 -13.76
CA ARG A 701 -118.61 -73.39 -12.98
C ARG A 701 -119.82 -73.09 -13.86
N LEU A 702 -119.75 -72.11 -14.76
CA LEU A 702 -120.82 -71.80 -15.72
C LEU A 702 -121.09 -72.97 -16.68
N GLU A 703 -120.03 -73.61 -17.19
CA GLU A 703 -120.14 -74.80 -18.04
C GLU A 703 -120.84 -75.96 -17.31
N LEU A 704 -120.48 -76.22 -16.04
CA LEU A 704 -121.15 -77.21 -15.18
C LEU A 704 -122.60 -76.82 -14.83
N GLU A 705 -122.89 -75.54 -14.61
CA GLU A 705 -124.27 -75.07 -14.41
C GLU A 705 -125.15 -75.27 -15.65
N ASP A 706 -124.59 -75.21 -16.86
CA ASP A 706 -125.30 -75.51 -18.11
C ASP A 706 -125.43 -77.02 -18.39
N GLU A 707 -124.42 -77.85 -18.08
CA GLU A 707 -124.56 -79.32 -18.09
C GLU A 707 -125.67 -79.79 -17.12
N ILE A 708 -125.75 -79.19 -15.92
CA ILE A 708 -126.81 -79.48 -14.95
C ILE A 708 -128.20 -79.07 -15.48
N LYS A 709 -128.31 -78.03 -16.32
CA LYS A 709 -129.58 -77.67 -16.99
C LYS A 709 -129.95 -78.67 -18.09
N LEU A 710 -128.97 -79.15 -18.86
CA LEU A 710 -129.18 -80.19 -19.88
C LEU A 710 -129.65 -81.51 -19.26
N LEU A 711 -128.96 -81.99 -18.23
CA LEU A 711 -129.34 -83.21 -17.50
C LEU A 711 -130.72 -83.12 -16.82
N LYS A 712 -131.14 -81.92 -16.39
CA LYS A 712 -132.50 -81.67 -15.89
C LYS A 712 -133.57 -81.67 -16.99
N ASN A 713 -133.22 -81.31 -18.22
CA ASN A 713 -134.15 -81.27 -19.35
C ASN A 713 -134.36 -82.65 -20.01
N GLU A 714 -133.38 -83.55 -19.99
CA GLU A 714 -133.52 -84.88 -20.58
C GLU A 714 -134.27 -85.88 -19.67
N ASN A 715 -134.26 -85.68 -18.35
CA ASN A 715 -134.61 -86.73 -17.37
C ASN A 715 -135.91 -86.47 -16.58
N ILE A 716 -136.81 -85.58 -17.05
CA ILE A 716 -138.11 -85.33 -16.40
C ILE A 716 -139.26 -85.27 -17.41
N ARG A 717 -139.65 -86.46 -17.91
CA ARG A 717 -141.09 -86.80 -17.94
C ARG A 717 -141.45 -87.43 -16.59
N ASP A 718 -142.72 -87.37 -16.23
CA ASP A 718 -143.31 -87.94 -15.01
C ASP A 718 -142.87 -87.30 -13.66
N LEU A 719 -143.57 -86.21 -13.31
CA LEU A 719 -144.41 -86.04 -12.09
C LEU A 719 -144.19 -86.99 -10.87
N PRO A 720 -144.53 -86.57 -9.62
CA PRO A 720 -144.59 -85.21 -9.02
C PRO A 720 -144.14 -85.17 -7.50
N ILE A 721 -144.63 -84.17 -6.72
CA ILE A 721 -144.92 -84.19 -5.25
C ILE A 721 -143.89 -83.65 -4.20
N ASN A 722 -144.36 -82.62 -3.47
CA ASN A 722 -144.19 -82.23 -2.05
C ASN A 722 -142.85 -81.91 -1.32
N SER A 723 -142.78 -80.65 -0.89
CA SER A 723 -142.75 -80.17 0.53
C SER A 723 -141.50 -80.21 1.43
N SER A 724 -141.35 -79.10 2.18
CA SER A 724 -140.81 -78.98 3.55
C SER A 724 -139.29 -79.12 3.79
N GLY A 725 -138.74 -78.24 4.65
CA GLY A 725 -137.39 -78.40 5.21
C GLY A 725 -136.70 -77.11 5.68
N ASP A 726 -137.03 -76.61 6.87
CA ASP A 726 -136.16 -75.67 7.61
C ASP A 726 -135.02 -76.41 8.31
N PHE A 727 -133.77 -75.92 8.18
CA PHE A 727 -132.66 -75.90 9.17
C PHE A 727 -131.41 -75.26 8.48
N VAL A 728 -130.67 -74.26 8.97
CA VAL A 728 -130.08 -73.91 10.29
C VAL A 728 -128.68 -74.51 10.54
N ALA A 729 -127.67 -73.61 10.63
CA ALA A 729 -126.26 -73.79 11.06
C ALA A 729 -125.40 -74.75 10.16
N TYR A 730 -124.06 -74.68 10.05
CA TYR A 730 -122.93 -74.25 10.92
C TYR A 730 -121.91 -73.43 10.08
N GLU A 731 -121.14 -72.42 10.54
CA GLU A 731 -120.14 -72.29 11.63
C GLU A 731 -118.68 -72.66 11.21
N LYS A 732 -117.68 -71.95 11.77
CA LYS A 732 -116.20 -72.09 11.62
C LYS A 732 -115.59 -71.61 10.28
N GLY A 733 -114.33 -71.16 10.21
CA GLY A 733 -113.36 -70.83 11.29
C GLY A 733 -111.89 -71.10 10.93
N GLY A 734 -110.95 -70.26 11.39
CA GLY A 734 -109.49 -70.31 11.13
C GLY A 734 -109.00 -69.02 10.44
N PHE A 735 -107.89 -68.35 10.77
CA PHE A 735 -106.49 -68.79 11.01
C PHE A 735 -105.90 -69.54 9.80
N GLU A 736 -104.71 -69.23 9.26
CA GLU A 736 -103.49 -68.66 9.90
C GLU A 736 -102.75 -67.56 9.09
N ARG A 737 -101.68 -67.03 9.70
CA ARG A 737 -100.36 -66.57 9.16
C ARG A 737 -100.24 -66.41 7.62
N GLN A 738 -99.61 -65.34 7.12
CA GLN A 738 -98.27 -64.89 7.56
C GLN A 738 -98.09 -63.37 7.53
#